data_AF-A0A850GK35-F1
#
_entry.id   AF-A0A850GK35-F1
#
_cell.length_a   1.000
_cell.length_b   1.000
_cell.length_c   1.000
_cell.angle_alpha   90.00
_cell.angle_beta   90.00
_cell.angle_gamma   90.00
#
_symmetry.space_group_name_H-M   'P 1'
#
loop_
_entity.id
_entity.type
_entity.pdbx_description
1 polymer ?
#
loop_
_entity_poly.entity_id
_entity_poly.type
_entity_poly.pdbx_seq_one_letter_code
_entity_poly.pdbx_strand_id
1 'polypeptide(L)'
;MAEAAPIRGLLPTKLHARQTRPRIVERPRLVETLDALVAAPLVIVNGPAGAGKSTAVVAWLEHTRLPAAWLSLDPSDDSPMRFLAYLLAALHTVAPGIGGESGEVLASPAQDELELLLAEHLVIPLGERPADAAVMLVLDDYHVITDARVHRAMSWLLDHQPPCLKLIVISRGEPALDLPRRRAAGSVAELGSEALRFSSAEAGRFYAEIMGLALSAEGLSALEALTEGWPAGAQLAALSLRSGKTDALPRGADALPRGGDRLIAEYLLGEVLAGCSPAVRELLLATALPERVCAPLAAALVDVVEGEPVGLAEIERADLFLLPLDIHGRWFRYHHLFRDFLRQRAAARGPAWLAERHRRAARWFAARELRDEAFEHALVSADEALIAGYFETWSMEALAASRTGTVRAWLARLPAALSERRAAPLFLDGWCDVIVGQLHRGVDKIDRAAAILARAPCSDDGEGLRAAAILARAPCSDDGEGLRAAAILARAPRSEDGEGLRAVFAGMAPLLRGAALLRAGRLDAAIELAQAVRAALPEPGHDRGLRMTHAAHWMHEGLAELERALAAGPGAVATAALERAAERLEQGEALMRVDEAADVIVLAHLAEVRRRQGALDEAERLARRALVYAERSGESERSPAGLARVALGWIALDRGHAAQALAEAEAGVERLKILRDVAYLVRGAELLARARAATGAVDAAVDALDEFLIVLEGTDMRPAVARMQALRATGLGDQPASAPRGGEDVQDAASPDSRAPAVMLEALTEREREVLDLLAIGLSNRELAKRLFISVGTVKTHVHRILAKLGAPNRTQAVHRAREAGLLGGPRGLG
;
A
#
# COMPACT_ATOMS: atom_id res chain seq x y z
N MET A 1 -1.34 -14.59 -35.86
CA MET A 1 -1.38 -13.60 -34.76
C MET A 1 -1.04 -14.35 -33.49
N ALA A 2 0.12 -14.09 -32.92
CA ALA A 2 0.59 -14.77 -31.73
C ALA A 2 -0.29 -14.38 -30.53
N GLU A 3 -0.77 -15.38 -29.81
CA GLU A 3 -1.54 -15.24 -28.58
C GLU A 3 -0.64 -14.58 -27.52
N ALA A 4 -0.93 -13.33 -27.17
CA ALA A 4 -0.20 -12.63 -26.12
C ALA A 4 -0.39 -13.40 -24.81
N ALA A 5 0.70 -13.80 -24.15
CA ALA A 5 0.64 -14.49 -22.87
C ALA A 5 -0.19 -13.67 -21.87
N PRO A 6 -1.15 -14.27 -21.16
CA PRO A 6 -1.98 -13.54 -20.22
C PRO A 6 -1.12 -12.98 -19.08
N ILE A 7 -1.17 -11.65 -18.91
CA ILE A 7 -0.59 -10.94 -17.76
C ILE A 7 -1.26 -11.50 -16.50
N ARG A 8 -0.47 -12.10 -15.59
CA ARG A 8 -0.98 -12.73 -14.35
C ARG A 8 -1.78 -11.72 -13.52
N GLY A 9 -3.06 -12.02 -13.26
CA GLY A 9 -3.93 -11.25 -12.35
C GLY A 9 -4.82 -10.18 -12.99
N LEU A 10 -4.74 -9.94 -14.30
CA LEU A 10 -5.64 -9.03 -15.02
C LEU A 10 -6.69 -9.80 -15.82
N LEU A 11 -7.87 -9.22 -15.97
CA LEU A 11 -9.01 -9.83 -16.66
C LEU A 11 -8.97 -9.55 -18.18
N PRO A 12 -8.75 -10.57 -19.03
CA PRO A 12 -8.70 -10.36 -20.48
C PRO A 12 -10.02 -9.81 -21.06
N THR A 13 -11.15 -10.10 -20.41
CA THR A 13 -12.47 -9.61 -20.81
C THR A 13 -12.61 -8.09 -20.75
N LYS A 14 -11.75 -7.39 -19.99
CA LYS A 14 -11.74 -5.92 -19.96
C LYS A 14 -10.99 -5.30 -21.13
N LEU A 15 -10.08 -6.06 -21.73
CA LEU A 15 -9.12 -5.60 -22.74
C LEU A 15 -9.64 -5.71 -24.19
N HIS A 16 -10.87 -6.19 -24.38
CA HIS A 16 -11.46 -6.42 -25.68
C HIS A 16 -12.75 -5.62 -25.84
N ALA A 17 -12.94 -5.08 -27.04
CA ALA A 17 -14.20 -4.47 -27.43
C ALA A 17 -15.32 -5.50 -27.40
N ARG A 18 -16.53 -5.05 -27.03
CA ARG A 18 -17.72 -5.92 -26.99
C ARG A 18 -18.01 -6.42 -28.40
N GLN A 19 -18.32 -7.71 -28.56
CA GLN A 19 -18.78 -8.21 -29.86
C GLN A 19 -20.12 -7.59 -30.24
N THR A 20 -20.21 -7.10 -31.46
CA THR A 20 -21.46 -6.76 -32.14
C THR A 20 -22.27 -8.03 -32.36
N ARG A 21 -23.53 -8.02 -31.95
CA ARG A 21 -24.46 -9.10 -32.32
C ARG A 21 -24.79 -8.95 -33.80
N PRO A 22 -25.10 -10.05 -34.52
CA PRO A 22 -25.53 -10.00 -35.93
C PRO A 22 -26.86 -9.27 -36.17
N ARG A 23 -27.49 -8.74 -35.12
CA ARG A 23 -28.79 -8.07 -35.12
C ARG A 23 -28.68 -6.63 -34.60
N ILE A 24 -27.81 -5.83 -35.21
CA ILE A 24 -27.66 -4.40 -34.92
C ILE A 24 -28.18 -3.60 -36.11
N VAL A 25 -28.90 -2.52 -35.83
CA VAL A 25 -29.32 -1.59 -36.89
C VAL A 25 -28.12 -0.80 -37.36
N GLU A 26 -27.90 -0.78 -38.67
CA GLU A 26 -26.85 0.02 -39.28
C GLU A 26 -27.13 1.52 -39.12
N ARG A 27 -26.11 2.26 -38.68
CA ARG A 27 -26.18 3.72 -38.42
C ARG A 27 -25.06 4.46 -39.16
N PRO A 28 -25.07 4.53 -40.51
CA PRO A 28 -23.97 5.10 -41.30
C PRO A 28 -23.59 6.52 -40.87
N ARG A 29 -24.58 7.35 -40.53
CA ARG A 29 -24.34 8.71 -40.02
C ARG A 29 -23.43 8.78 -38.80
N LEU A 30 -23.47 7.78 -37.90
CA LEU A 30 -22.63 7.77 -36.70
C LEU A 30 -21.21 7.34 -37.04
N VAL A 31 -21.04 6.44 -38.01
CA VAL A 31 -19.72 6.03 -38.52
C VAL A 31 -19.04 7.24 -39.17
N GLU A 32 -19.74 7.95 -40.07
CA GLU A 32 -19.25 9.16 -40.72
C GLU A 32 -18.92 10.27 -39.70
N THR A 33 -19.77 10.45 -38.69
CA THR A 33 -19.53 11.44 -37.63
C THR A 33 -18.27 11.08 -36.84
N LEU A 34 -18.12 9.83 -36.39
CA LEU A 34 -16.95 9.40 -35.61
C LEU A 34 -15.65 9.47 -36.42
N ASP A 35 -15.68 9.15 -37.72
CA ASP A 35 -14.55 9.35 -38.64
C ASP A 35 -14.11 10.81 -38.71
N ALA A 36 -15.05 11.76 -38.72
CA ALA A 36 -14.72 13.18 -38.68
C ALA A 36 -14.15 13.61 -37.31
N LEU A 37 -14.68 13.08 -36.21
CA LEU A 37 -14.28 13.49 -34.86
C LEU A 37 -12.89 12.98 -34.45
N VAL A 38 -12.45 11.81 -34.94
CA VAL A 38 -11.15 11.21 -34.56
C VAL A 38 -9.93 12.04 -35.00
N ALA A 39 -10.13 13.07 -35.82
CA ALA A 39 -9.10 14.05 -36.13
C ALA A 39 -8.59 14.76 -34.85
N ALA A 40 -9.46 14.99 -33.86
CA ALA A 40 -9.08 15.53 -32.56
C ALA A 40 -8.20 14.55 -31.75
N PRO A 41 -7.36 15.04 -30.83
CA PRO A 41 -6.56 14.18 -29.96
C PRO A 41 -7.41 13.49 -28.87
N LEU A 42 -8.53 14.10 -28.48
CA LEU A 42 -9.50 13.55 -27.53
C LEU A 42 -10.92 13.59 -28.12
N VAL A 43 -11.60 12.45 -28.13
CA VAL A 43 -13.03 12.33 -28.47
C VAL A 43 -13.81 11.90 -27.24
N ILE A 44 -14.84 12.67 -26.87
CA ILE A 44 -15.76 12.32 -25.78
C ILE A 44 -17.07 11.83 -26.38
N VAL A 45 -17.46 10.60 -26.06
CA VAL A 45 -18.79 10.06 -26.39
C VAL A 45 -19.62 10.07 -25.11
N ASN A 46 -20.54 11.03 -25.02
CA ASN A 46 -21.34 11.26 -23.82
C ASN A 46 -22.83 11.03 -24.08
N GLY A 47 -23.50 10.41 -23.12
CA GLY A 47 -24.93 10.12 -23.23
C GLY A 47 -25.42 9.21 -22.11
N PRO A 48 -26.75 9.19 -21.85
CA PRO A 48 -27.32 8.43 -20.76
C PRO A 48 -27.14 6.93 -20.94
N ALA A 49 -27.54 6.19 -19.91
CA ALA A 49 -27.60 4.74 -19.97
C ALA A 49 -28.46 4.27 -21.16
N GLY A 50 -28.02 3.25 -21.90
CA GLY A 50 -28.77 2.70 -23.03
C GLY A 50 -28.80 3.55 -24.32
N ALA A 51 -28.09 4.67 -24.37
CA ALA A 51 -27.99 5.50 -25.57
C ALA A 51 -27.24 4.82 -26.75
N GLY A 52 -26.61 3.66 -26.53
CA GLY A 52 -25.86 2.95 -27.57
C GLY A 52 -24.45 3.50 -27.83
N LYS A 53 -23.86 4.21 -26.86
CA LYS A 53 -22.50 4.79 -26.95
C LYS A 53 -21.44 3.77 -27.36
N SER A 54 -21.28 2.72 -26.56
CA SER A 54 -20.27 1.68 -26.79
C SER A 54 -20.56 0.94 -28.10
N THR A 55 -21.83 0.69 -28.43
CA THR A 55 -22.24 0.09 -29.71
C THR A 55 -21.85 0.95 -30.92
N ALA A 56 -22.00 2.27 -30.83
CA ALA A 56 -21.63 3.19 -31.90
C ALA A 56 -20.11 3.19 -32.14
N VAL A 57 -19.32 3.24 -31.07
CA VAL A 57 -17.86 3.18 -31.17
C VAL A 57 -17.41 1.84 -31.72
N VAL A 58 -17.92 0.71 -31.22
CA VAL A 58 -17.56 -0.62 -31.75
C VAL A 58 -17.92 -0.76 -33.23
N ALA A 59 -19.12 -0.35 -33.64
CA ALA A 59 -19.52 -0.41 -35.05
C ALA A 59 -18.60 0.44 -35.95
N TRP A 60 -18.15 1.60 -35.45
CA TRP A 60 -17.16 2.42 -36.14
C TRP A 60 -15.76 1.78 -36.17
N LEU A 61 -15.33 1.11 -35.08
CA LEU A 61 -14.06 0.38 -35.01
C LEU A 61 -13.97 -0.75 -36.04
N GLU A 62 -15.09 -1.33 -36.48
CA GLU A 62 -15.11 -2.34 -37.55
C GLU A 62 -14.78 -1.75 -38.93
N HIS A 63 -14.94 -0.43 -39.11
CA HIS A 63 -14.72 0.27 -40.38
C HIS A 63 -13.37 1.00 -40.42
N THR A 64 -12.78 1.31 -39.27
CA THR A 64 -11.48 1.98 -39.19
C THR A 64 -10.31 1.02 -39.41
N ARG A 65 -9.19 1.55 -39.89
CA ARG A 65 -7.93 0.80 -40.07
C ARG A 65 -6.93 1.01 -38.94
N LEU A 66 -7.23 1.88 -37.97
CA LEU A 66 -6.35 2.18 -36.85
C LEU A 66 -6.39 1.05 -35.80
N PRO A 67 -5.23 0.57 -35.32
CA PRO A 67 -5.18 -0.34 -34.17
C PRO A 67 -5.83 0.30 -32.94
N ALA A 68 -6.80 -0.39 -32.34
CA ALA A 68 -7.59 0.12 -31.23
C ALA A 68 -7.47 -0.78 -29.99
N ALA A 69 -6.87 -0.24 -28.93
CA ALA A 69 -6.93 -0.81 -27.59
C ALA A 69 -8.27 -0.47 -26.94
N TRP A 70 -8.89 -1.44 -26.30
CA TRP A 70 -10.14 -1.25 -25.57
C TRP A 70 -9.93 -1.53 -24.08
N LEU A 71 -10.40 -0.62 -23.23
CA LEU A 71 -10.46 -0.84 -21.79
C LEU A 71 -11.88 -0.58 -21.27
N SER A 72 -12.54 -1.65 -20.83
CA SER A 72 -13.82 -1.56 -20.11
C SER A 72 -13.58 -1.32 -18.62
N LEU A 73 -14.02 -0.18 -18.10
CA LEU A 73 -13.85 0.20 -16.70
C LEU A 73 -15.06 -0.22 -15.85
N ASP A 74 -14.80 -0.60 -14.62
CA ASP A 74 -15.80 -0.81 -13.57
C ASP A 74 -15.35 -0.19 -12.23
N PRO A 75 -16.22 -0.13 -11.19
CA PRO A 75 -15.87 0.50 -9.92
C PRO A 75 -14.65 -0.09 -9.22
N SER A 76 -14.25 -1.33 -9.51
CA SER A 76 -13.03 -1.91 -8.93
C SER A 76 -11.77 -1.24 -9.46
N ASP A 77 -11.84 -0.61 -10.63
CA ASP A 77 -10.73 0.07 -11.30
C ASP A 77 -10.49 1.49 -10.80
N ASP A 78 -11.25 1.97 -9.80
CA ASP A 78 -11.05 3.28 -9.17
C ASP A 78 -9.74 3.34 -8.33
N SER A 79 -9.03 2.21 -8.20
CA SER A 79 -7.69 2.17 -7.62
C SER A 79 -6.63 2.62 -8.65
N PRO A 80 -5.81 3.65 -8.36
CA PRO A 80 -4.85 4.22 -9.31
C PRO A 80 -3.91 3.22 -9.97
N MET A 81 -3.29 2.33 -9.19
CA MET A 81 -2.35 1.33 -9.71
C MET A 81 -3.05 0.25 -10.55
N ARG A 82 -4.28 -0.10 -10.19
CA ARG A 82 -5.07 -1.06 -10.97
C ARG A 82 -5.52 -0.45 -12.29
N PHE A 83 -6.00 0.79 -12.27
CA PHE A 83 -6.32 1.54 -13.48
C PHE A 83 -5.13 1.58 -14.42
N LEU A 84 -3.95 1.94 -13.92
CA LEU A 84 -2.71 1.99 -14.70
C LEU A 84 -2.33 0.62 -15.27
N ALA A 85 -2.40 -0.44 -14.47
CA ALA A 85 -2.08 -1.79 -14.95
C ALA A 85 -3.01 -2.24 -16.09
N TYR A 86 -4.31 -1.97 -15.98
CA TYR A 86 -5.26 -2.27 -17.07
C TYR A 86 -5.07 -1.37 -18.30
N LEU A 87 -4.75 -0.09 -18.09
CA LEU A 87 -4.46 0.87 -19.16
C LEU A 87 -3.27 0.40 -20.01
N LEU A 88 -2.18 0.05 -19.34
CA LEU A 88 -0.97 -0.45 -19.99
C LEU A 88 -1.22 -1.81 -20.65
N ALA A 89 -1.92 -2.73 -19.98
CA ALA A 89 -2.30 -4.02 -20.54
C ALA A 89 -3.17 -3.88 -21.80
N ALA A 90 -4.12 -2.93 -21.82
CA ALA A 90 -4.95 -2.66 -22.99
C ALA A 90 -4.11 -2.17 -24.17
N LEU A 91 -3.20 -1.22 -23.96
CA LEU A 91 -2.30 -0.73 -25.01
C LEU A 91 -1.34 -1.79 -25.52
N HIS A 92 -0.85 -2.65 -24.63
CA HIS A 92 0.03 -3.77 -24.99
C HIS A 92 -0.61 -4.72 -26.02
N THR A 93 -1.94 -4.85 -26.03
CA THR A 93 -2.66 -5.73 -27.00
C THR A 93 -2.48 -5.30 -28.46
N VAL A 94 -2.26 -4.01 -28.71
CA VAL A 94 -2.15 -3.44 -30.07
C VAL A 94 -0.77 -2.86 -30.36
N ALA A 95 0.01 -2.55 -29.33
CA ALA A 95 1.36 -2.04 -29.44
C ALA A 95 2.28 -2.79 -28.45
N PRO A 96 2.79 -3.98 -28.85
CA PRO A 96 3.74 -4.74 -28.07
C PRO A 96 4.99 -3.89 -27.75
N GLY A 97 5.45 -3.94 -26.50
CA GLY A 97 6.56 -3.12 -25.98
C GLY A 97 6.12 -1.91 -25.15
N ILE A 98 4.84 -1.54 -25.18
CA ILE A 98 4.28 -0.56 -24.22
C ILE A 98 3.97 -1.28 -22.90
N GLY A 99 4.26 -0.62 -21.77
CA GLY A 99 3.83 -1.04 -20.44
C GLY A 99 4.75 -1.97 -19.64
N GLY A 100 5.92 -2.36 -20.18
CA GLY A 100 6.80 -3.36 -19.55
C GLY A 100 6.05 -4.68 -19.26
N GLU A 101 6.64 -5.58 -18.47
CA GLU A 101 5.83 -6.61 -17.81
C GLU A 101 4.97 -5.89 -16.77
N SER A 102 3.63 -5.87 -16.90
CA SER A 102 2.75 -5.08 -16.01
C SER A 102 2.88 -5.42 -14.51
N GLY A 103 3.52 -6.55 -14.19
CA GLY A 103 3.94 -6.90 -12.83
C GLY A 103 5.01 -5.98 -12.24
N GLU A 104 5.91 -5.43 -13.06
CA GLU A 104 6.93 -4.45 -12.64
C GLU A 104 6.29 -3.12 -12.24
N VAL A 105 5.30 -2.66 -12.99
CA VAL A 105 4.54 -1.42 -12.68
C VAL A 105 3.78 -1.57 -11.37
N LEU A 106 3.12 -2.71 -11.14
CA LEU A 106 2.43 -3.01 -9.88
C LEU A 106 3.39 -3.17 -8.68
N ALA A 107 4.65 -3.49 -8.94
CA ALA A 107 5.71 -3.60 -7.93
C ALA A 107 6.51 -2.30 -7.74
N SER A 108 6.30 -1.28 -8.59
CA SER A 108 7.03 -0.02 -8.53
C SER A 108 6.85 0.66 -7.17
N PRO A 109 7.93 1.18 -6.55
CA PRO A 109 7.83 1.96 -5.32
C PRO A 109 7.20 3.35 -5.53
N ALA A 110 7.15 3.84 -6.78
CA ALA A 110 6.56 5.13 -7.14
C ALA A 110 5.02 5.08 -7.29
N GLN A 111 4.33 4.30 -6.47
CA GLN A 111 2.87 4.08 -6.59
C GLN A 111 2.04 5.36 -6.41
N ASP A 112 2.62 6.36 -5.76
CA ASP A 112 1.99 7.66 -5.53
C ASP A 112 2.27 8.68 -6.66
N GLU A 113 3.15 8.36 -7.63
CA GLU A 113 3.56 9.23 -8.75
C GLU A 113 3.07 8.68 -10.10
N LEU A 114 1.74 8.64 -10.29
CA LEU A 114 1.13 8.10 -11.51
C LEU A 114 1.62 8.80 -12.78
N GLU A 115 1.87 10.11 -12.74
CA GLU A 115 2.37 10.88 -13.87
C GLU A 115 3.74 10.40 -14.33
N LEU A 116 4.64 10.05 -13.39
CA LEU A 116 5.96 9.52 -13.71
C LEU A 116 5.85 8.13 -14.37
N LEU A 117 4.99 7.27 -13.83
CA LEU A 117 4.76 5.94 -14.40
C LEU A 117 4.12 6.01 -15.80
N LEU A 118 3.21 6.96 -16.04
CA LEU A 118 2.67 7.22 -17.38
C LEU A 118 3.75 7.77 -18.32
N ALA A 119 4.66 8.61 -17.82
CA ALA A 119 5.77 9.10 -18.62
C ALA A 119 6.66 7.94 -19.10
N GLU A 120 7.10 7.10 -18.17
CA GLU A 120 8.06 6.02 -18.40
C GLU A 120 7.48 4.87 -19.23
N HIS A 121 6.26 4.43 -18.91
CA HIS A 121 5.71 3.20 -19.50
C HIS A 121 4.73 3.44 -20.65
N LEU A 122 4.36 4.69 -20.93
CA LEU A 122 3.40 5.02 -21.99
C LEU A 122 3.88 6.17 -22.88
N VAL A 123 4.15 7.35 -22.34
CA VAL A 123 4.44 8.55 -23.15
C VAL A 123 5.77 8.41 -23.89
N ILE A 124 6.86 8.06 -23.19
CA ILE A 124 8.19 7.90 -23.78
C ILE A 124 8.17 6.77 -24.82
N PRO A 125 7.70 5.53 -24.52
CA PRO A 125 7.66 4.45 -25.50
C PRO A 125 6.80 4.75 -26.73
N LEU A 126 5.69 5.49 -26.58
CA LEU A 126 4.88 5.91 -27.73
C LEU A 126 5.53 7.03 -28.53
N GLY A 127 6.24 7.95 -27.86
CA GLY A 127 6.95 9.04 -28.51
C GLY A 127 8.13 8.59 -29.38
N GLU A 128 8.74 7.45 -29.07
CA GLU A 128 9.80 6.84 -29.87
C GLU A 128 9.28 6.11 -31.12
N ARG A 129 7.96 5.92 -31.25
CA ARG A 129 7.35 5.26 -32.41
C ARG A 129 7.24 6.22 -33.59
N PRO A 130 7.34 5.72 -34.83
CA PRO A 130 7.14 6.55 -36.01
C PRO A 130 5.69 7.08 -36.08
N ALA A 131 5.53 8.29 -36.61
CA ALA A 131 4.27 9.05 -36.56
C ALA A 131 3.12 8.40 -37.35
N ASP A 132 3.42 7.49 -38.26
CA ASP A 132 2.46 6.69 -39.04
C ASP A 132 1.93 5.46 -38.29
N ALA A 133 2.55 5.08 -37.15
CA ALA A 133 2.10 4.01 -36.27
C ALA A 133 1.11 4.51 -35.21
N ALA A 134 0.05 5.19 -35.65
CA ALA A 134 -0.98 5.71 -34.75
C ALA A 134 -1.74 4.58 -34.05
N VAL A 135 -2.01 4.76 -32.76
CA VAL A 135 -2.74 3.83 -31.90
C VAL A 135 -3.89 4.57 -31.25
N MET A 136 -5.03 3.90 -31.17
CA MET A 136 -6.20 4.41 -30.50
C MET A 136 -6.42 3.68 -29.17
N LEU A 137 -6.83 4.42 -28.16
CA LEU A 137 -7.24 3.90 -26.86
C LEU A 137 -8.68 4.30 -26.59
N VAL A 138 -9.53 3.30 -26.32
CA VAL A 138 -10.94 3.50 -25.95
C VAL A 138 -11.13 3.17 -24.48
N LEU A 139 -11.59 4.15 -23.70
CA LEU A 139 -11.98 3.97 -22.30
C LEU A 139 -13.52 3.91 -22.20
N ASP A 140 -14.07 2.71 -22.01
CA ASP A 140 -15.52 2.50 -21.84
C ASP A 140 -15.94 2.66 -20.37
N ASP A 141 -17.07 3.32 -20.15
CA ASP A 141 -17.66 3.56 -18.82
C ASP A 141 -16.80 4.46 -17.87
N TYR A 142 -16.02 5.45 -18.35
CA TYR A 142 -15.08 6.27 -17.53
C TYR A 142 -15.66 6.95 -16.27
N HIS A 143 -16.95 7.32 -16.26
CA HIS A 143 -17.66 7.84 -15.08
C HIS A 143 -17.58 6.98 -13.80
N VAL A 144 -17.17 5.71 -13.88
CA VAL A 144 -16.96 4.86 -12.69
C VAL A 144 -15.69 5.22 -11.92
N ILE A 145 -14.77 5.95 -12.55
CA ILE A 145 -13.56 6.45 -11.92
C ILE A 145 -13.88 7.77 -11.21
N THR A 146 -13.56 7.83 -9.93
CA THR A 146 -13.78 8.98 -9.04
C THR A 146 -12.52 9.44 -8.33
N ASP A 147 -11.46 8.63 -8.29
CA ASP A 147 -10.19 8.99 -7.66
C ASP A 147 -9.51 10.15 -8.42
N ALA A 148 -9.31 11.26 -7.69
CA ALA A 148 -8.73 12.48 -8.24
C ALA A 148 -7.30 12.28 -8.79
N ARG A 149 -6.54 11.29 -8.29
CA ARG A 149 -5.20 10.97 -8.81
C ARG A 149 -5.28 10.44 -10.23
N VAL A 150 -6.26 9.58 -10.54
CA VAL A 150 -6.46 9.06 -11.90
C VAL A 150 -6.86 10.19 -12.85
N HIS A 151 -7.75 11.09 -12.42
CA HIS A 151 -8.15 12.25 -13.21
C HIS A 151 -7.00 13.22 -13.49
N ARG A 152 -6.15 13.48 -12.49
CA ARG A 152 -4.93 14.29 -12.66
C ARG A 152 -3.95 13.63 -13.62
N ALA A 153 -3.68 12.34 -13.45
CA ALA A 153 -2.79 11.58 -14.31
C ALA A 153 -3.26 11.53 -15.76
N MET A 154 -4.56 11.33 -16.00
CA MET A 154 -5.15 11.38 -17.35
C MET A 154 -5.12 12.79 -17.95
N SER A 155 -5.31 13.83 -17.14
CA SER A 155 -5.16 15.22 -17.60
C SER A 155 -3.72 15.55 -17.96
N TRP A 156 -2.76 15.05 -17.18
CA TRP A 156 -1.32 15.16 -17.47
C TRP A 156 -0.95 14.43 -18.76
N LEU A 157 -1.49 13.22 -18.98
CA LEU A 157 -1.30 12.45 -20.21
C LEU A 157 -1.81 13.23 -21.43
N LEU A 158 -2.96 13.86 -21.33
CA LEU A 158 -3.53 14.67 -22.42
C LEU A 158 -2.71 15.94 -22.70
N ASP A 159 -2.00 16.47 -21.70
CA ASP A 159 -1.12 17.63 -21.88
C ASP A 159 0.23 17.24 -22.51
N HIS A 160 0.66 15.99 -22.32
CA HIS A 160 1.89 15.42 -22.89
C HIS A 160 1.61 14.32 -23.93
N GLN A 161 0.43 14.37 -24.57
CA GLN A 161 -0.07 13.29 -25.40
C GLN A 161 0.84 13.09 -26.62
N PRO A 162 1.39 11.88 -26.84
CA PRO A 162 2.14 11.58 -28.05
C PRO A 162 1.25 11.78 -29.30
N PRO A 163 1.77 12.35 -30.40
CA PRO A 163 0.97 12.58 -31.61
C PRO A 163 0.36 11.32 -32.23
N CYS A 164 0.98 10.16 -31.98
CA CYS A 164 0.51 8.86 -32.42
C CYS A 164 -0.65 8.30 -31.58
N LEU A 165 -0.95 8.87 -30.40
CA LEU A 165 -2.01 8.39 -29.52
C LEU A 165 -3.31 9.15 -29.76
N LYS A 166 -4.40 8.43 -30.04
CA LYS A 166 -5.77 8.96 -30.06
C LYS A 166 -6.57 8.42 -28.88
N LEU A 167 -7.24 9.29 -28.13
CA LEU A 167 -8.03 8.88 -26.97
C LEU A 167 -9.53 9.05 -27.22
N ILE A 168 -10.30 7.99 -27.00
CA ILE A 168 -11.78 8.02 -26.99
C ILE A 168 -12.26 7.67 -25.59
N VAL A 169 -13.06 8.56 -24.99
CA VAL A 169 -13.64 8.36 -23.65
C VAL A 169 -15.14 8.26 -23.78
N ILE A 170 -15.69 7.12 -23.35
CA ILE A 170 -17.13 6.87 -23.30
C ILE A 170 -17.61 7.06 -21.86
N SER A 171 -18.55 7.98 -21.65
CA SER A 171 -19.03 8.35 -20.32
C SER A 171 -20.53 8.62 -20.30
N ARG A 172 -21.13 8.62 -19.11
CA ARG A 172 -22.55 9.00 -18.89
C ARG A 172 -22.74 10.46 -18.49
N GLY A 173 -21.66 11.10 -18.06
CA GLY A 173 -21.60 12.49 -17.69
C GLY A 173 -20.26 13.08 -18.10
N GLU A 174 -20.09 14.37 -17.85
CA GLU A 174 -18.86 15.07 -18.20
C GLU A 174 -17.67 14.51 -17.39
N PRO A 175 -16.65 13.90 -18.04
CA PRO A 175 -15.50 13.36 -17.32
C PRO A 175 -14.63 14.49 -16.76
N ALA A 176 -14.04 14.26 -15.59
CA ALA A 176 -13.18 15.22 -14.90
C ALA A 176 -11.78 15.32 -15.54
N LEU A 177 -11.72 15.78 -16.80
CA LEU A 177 -10.52 15.86 -17.65
C LEU A 177 -10.23 17.30 -18.12
N ASP A 178 -10.73 18.29 -17.37
CA ASP A 178 -10.59 19.73 -17.66
C ASP A 178 -11.07 20.11 -19.07
N LEU A 179 -12.25 19.58 -19.44
CA LEU A 179 -12.84 19.79 -20.76
C LEU A 179 -13.07 21.28 -21.11
N PRO A 180 -13.46 22.19 -20.19
CA PRO A 180 -13.59 23.60 -20.53
C PRO A 180 -12.31 24.21 -21.13
N ARG A 181 -11.13 23.91 -20.56
CA ARG A 181 -9.84 24.37 -21.09
C ARG A 181 -9.56 23.77 -22.47
N ARG A 182 -9.85 22.48 -22.65
CA ARG A 182 -9.59 21.75 -23.91
C ARG A 182 -10.53 22.17 -25.04
N ARG A 183 -11.79 22.51 -24.73
CA ARG A 183 -12.74 23.10 -25.69
C ARG A 183 -12.22 24.43 -26.22
N ALA A 184 -11.73 25.30 -25.33
CA ALA A 184 -11.14 26.58 -25.72
C ALA A 184 -9.88 26.41 -26.61
N ALA A 185 -9.13 25.32 -26.41
CA ALA A 185 -7.97 24.97 -27.22
C ALA A 185 -8.30 24.23 -28.54
N GLY A 186 -9.56 23.85 -28.77
CA GLY A 186 -9.96 23.05 -29.94
C GLY A 186 -9.40 21.62 -29.96
N SER A 187 -8.94 21.11 -28.80
CA SER A 187 -8.28 19.80 -28.68
C SER A 187 -9.25 18.67 -28.27
N VAL A 188 -10.55 18.93 -28.27
CA VAL A 188 -11.58 17.95 -27.90
C VAL A 188 -12.74 18.00 -28.90
N ALA A 189 -13.20 16.83 -29.30
CA ALA A 189 -14.41 16.63 -30.10
C ALA A 189 -15.44 15.84 -29.27
N GLU A 190 -16.74 16.12 -29.45
CA GLU A 190 -17.79 15.53 -28.61
C GLU A 190 -18.94 14.95 -29.45
N LEU A 191 -19.34 13.72 -29.13
CA LEU A 191 -20.55 13.08 -29.61
C LEU A 191 -21.56 13.01 -28.45
N GLY A 192 -22.58 13.87 -28.51
CA GLY A 192 -23.59 14.00 -27.47
C GLY A 192 -24.78 13.03 -27.59
N SER A 193 -25.64 13.07 -26.58
CA SER A 193 -26.83 12.21 -26.45
C SER A 193 -27.80 12.31 -27.64
N GLU A 194 -28.01 13.51 -28.19
CA GLU A 194 -28.95 13.73 -29.30
C GLU A 194 -28.52 12.99 -30.56
N ALA A 195 -27.23 13.02 -30.89
CA ALA A 195 -26.69 12.28 -32.02
C ALA A 195 -26.88 10.76 -31.85
N LEU A 196 -26.89 10.26 -30.61
CA LEU A 196 -27.03 8.83 -30.32
C LEU A 196 -28.46 8.31 -30.35
N ARG A 197 -29.49 9.17 -30.40
CA ARG A 197 -30.89 8.76 -30.55
C ARG A 197 -31.15 8.18 -31.94
N PHE A 198 -31.97 7.15 -32.05
CA PHE A 198 -32.49 6.66 -33.33
C PHE A 198 -33.30 7.75 -34.03
N SER A 199 -33.03 7.94 -35.32
CA SER A 199 -33.94 8.58 -36.24
C SER A 199 -35.17 7.69 -36.49
N SER A 200 -36.28 8.25 -36.96
CA SER A 200 -37.47 7.45 -37.31
C SER A 200 -37.17 6.34 -38.33
N ALA A 201 -36.25 6.58 -39.28
CA ALA A 201 -35.80 5.56 -40.22
C ALA A 201 -34.99 4.44 -39.54
N GLU A 202 -34.16 4.75 -38.55
CA GLU A 202 -33.43 3.75 -37.75
C GLU A 202 -34.39 2.96 -36.83
N ALA A 203 -35.36 3.64 -36.19
CA ALA A 203 -36.36 3.02 -35.33
C ALA A 203 -37.30 2.09 -36.10
N GLY A 204 -37.78 2.50 -37.28
CA GLY A 204 -38.58 1.65 -38.17
C GLY A 204 -37.84 0.36 -38.57
N ARG A 205 -36.58 0.48 -39.00
CA ARG A 205 -35.72 -0.68 -39.31
C ARG A 205 -35.48 -1.56 -38.08
N PHE A 206 -35.24 -0.95 -36.92
CA PHE A 206 -35.09 -1.68 -35.65
C PHE A 206 -36.30 -2.58 -35.37
N TYR A 207 -37.51 -2.03 -35.41
CA TYR A 207 -38.72 -2.80 -35.08
C TYR A 207 -39.04 -3.86 -36.13
N ALA A 208 -38.91 -3.52 -37.41
CA ALA A 208 -39.28 -4.42 -38.50
C ALA A 208 -38.23 -5.53 -38.74
N GLU A 209 -36.96 -5.16 -38.90
CA GLU A 209 -35.90 -6.08 -39.36
C GLU A 209 -35.22 -6.81 -38.20
N ILE A 210 -35.01 -6.13 -37.07
CA ILE A 210 -34.30 -6.70 -35.92
C ILE A 210 -35.27 -7.40 -34.94
N MET A 211 -36.37 -6.73 -34.60
CA MET A 211 -37.34 -7.25 -33.62
C MET A 211 -38.47 -8.07 -34.26
N GLY A 212 -38.62 -8.04 -35.59
CA GLY A 212 -39.62 -8.82 -36.32
C GLY A 212 -41.07 -8.40 -36.02
N LEU A 213 -41.30 -7.13 -35.64
CA LEU A 213 -42.61 -6.61 -35.29
C LEU A 213 -43.25 -5.90 -36.49
N ALA A 214 -44.41 -6.40 -36.92
CA ALA A 214 -45.24 -5.74 -37.92
C ALA A 214 -46.09 -4.65 -37.24
N LEU A 215 -45.57 -3.41 -37.19
CA LEU A 215 -46.26 -2.26 -36.59
C LEU A 215 -47.02 -1.46 -37.65
N SER A 216 -48.20 -0.94 -37.29
CA SER A 216 -48.86 0.11 -38.09
C SER A 216 -48.10 1.43 -37.97
N ALA A 217 -48.33 2.38 -38.88
CA ALA A 217 -47.73 3.72 -38.81
C ALA A 217 -48.06 4.42 -37.47
N GLU A 218 -49.28 4.25 -36.97
CA GLU A 218 -49.72 4.75 -35.67
C GLU A 218 -48.99 4.06 -34.50
N GLY A 219 -48.79 2.74 -34.58
CA GLY A 219 -48.05 1.97 -33.58
C GLY A 219 -46.56 2.33 -33.53
N LEU A 220 -45.94 2.56 -34.69
CA LEU A 220 -44.56 3.04 -34.79
C LEU A 220 -44.43 4.44 -34.19
N SER A 221 -45.33 5.36 -34.54
CA SER A 221 -45.33 6.73 -34.01
C SER A 221 -45.54 6.75 -32.49
N ALA A 222 -46.41 5.90 -31.95
CA ALA A 222 -46.61 5.77 -30.50
C ALA A 222 -45.36 5.24 -29.77
N LEU A 223 -44.65 4.27 -30.37
CA LEU A 223 -43.40 3.76 -29.81
C LEU A 223 -42.25 4.76 -29.93
N GLU A 224 -42.18 5.52 -31.01
CA GLU A 224 -41.22 6.62 -31.18
C GLU A 224 -41.48 7.72 -30.15
N ALA A 225 -42.75 8.10 -29.91
CA ALA A 225 -43.11 9.07 -28.88
C ALA A 225 -42.80 8.55 -27.47
N LEU A 226 -43.00 7.24 -27.22
CA LEU A 226 -42.71 6.61 -25.93
C LEU A 226 -41.20 6.54 -25.64
N THR A 227 -40.39 6.24 -26.65
CA THR A 227 -38.96 5.98 -26.46
C THR A 227 -38.10 7.18 -26.81
N GLU A 228 -38.66 8.17 -27.50
CA GLU A 228 -37.99 9.35 -28.03
C GLU A 228 -36.68 9.04 -28.77
N GLY A 229 -36.65 7.92 -29.49
CA GLY A 229 -35.46 7.44 -30.20
C GLY A 229 -34.38 6.81 -29.30
N TRP A 230 -34.64 6.58 -28.01
CA TRP A 230 -33.72 5.90 -27.11
C TRP A 230 -33.54 4.42 -27.49
N PRO A 231 -32.34 3.97 -27.92
CA PRO A 231 -32.18 2.60 -28.41
C PRO A 231 -32.54 1.51 -27.41
N ALA A 232 -32.12 1.65 -26.14
CA ALA A 232 -32.50 0.70 -25.10
C ALA A 232 -34.00 0.74 -24.78
N GLY A 233 -34.61 1.92 -24.79
CA GLY A 233 -36.07 2.07 -24.63
C GLY A 233 -36.83 1.38 -25.76
N ALA A 234 -36.37 1.53 -27.01
CA ALA A 234 -36.94 0.88 -28.17
C ALA A 234 -36.89 -0.65 -28.04
N GLN A 235 -35.75 -1.19 -27.60
CA GLN A 235 -35.59 -2.61 -27.34
C GLN A 235 -36.50 -3.10 -26.20
N LEU A 236 -36.62 -2.34 -25.11
CA LEU A 236 -37.50 -2.66 -23.98
C LEU A 236 -38.97 -2.70 -24.40
N ALA A 237 -39.41 -1.72 -25.20
CA ALA A 237 -40.77 -1.66 -25.70
C ALA A 237 -41.08 -2.86 -26.61
N ALA A 238 -40.14 -3.23 -27.50
CA ALA A 238 -40.29 -4.40 -28.36
C ALA A 238 -40.34 -5.72 -27.57
N LEU A 239 -39.49 -5.90 -26.55
CA LEU A 239 -39.50 -7.11 -25.73
C LEU A 239 -40.78 -7.23 -24.89
N SER A 240 -41.30 -6.11 -24.38
CA SER A 240 -42.61 -6.08 -23.69
C SER A 240 -43.73 -6.58 -24.62
N LEU A 241 -43.77 -6.11 -25.87
CA LEU A 241 -44.75 -6.56 -26.87
C LEU A 241 -44.65 -8.06 -27.21
N ARG A 242 -43.44 -8.63 -27.23
CA ARG A 242 -43.23 -10.06 -27.50
C ARG A 242 -43.69 -10.97 -26.35
N SER A 243 -43.86 -10.44 -25.13
CA SER A 243 -44.24 -11.23 -23.95
C SER A 243 -45.72 -11.67 -23.91
N GLY A 244 -46.52 -11.31 -24.92
CA GLY A 244 -47.84 -11.93 -25.16
C GLY A 244 -49.02 -11.36 -24.37
N LYS A 245 -48.87 -10.23 -23.67
CA LYS A 245 -50.01 -9.44 -23.14
C LYS A 245 -50.42 -8.38 -24.16
N THR A 246 -51.10 -8.83 -25.21
CA THR A 246 -51.33 -8.14 -26.47
C THR A 246 -52.41 -7.04 -26.46
N ASP A 247 -52.54 -6.23 -25.41
CA ASP A 247 -53.45 -5.06 -25.43
C ASP A 247 -53.01 -3.83 -24.58
N ALA A 248 -51.80 -3.83 -24.02
CA ALA A 248 -51.43 -2.87 -22.97
C ALA A 248 -50.14 -2.07 -23.23
N LEU A 249 -49.87 -1.65 -24.46
CA LEU A 249 -49.31 -0.29 -24.58
C LEU A 249 -50.50 0.63 -24.29
N PRO A 250 -50.51 1.41 -23.19
CA PRO A 250 -51.58 2.35 -22.91
C PRO A 250 -51.92 3.14 -24.18
N ARG A 251 -53.12 2.92 -24.73
CA ARG A 251 -53.63 3.68 -25.87
C ARG A 251 -53.95 5.08 -25.38
N GLY A 252 -52.94 5.97 -25.46
CA GLY A 252 -53.04 7.37 -25.07
C GLY A 252 -51.87 7.83 -24.19
N ALA A 253 -51.38 9.04 -24.46
CA ALA A 253 -50.28 9.68 -23.73
C ALA A 253 -50.53 9.84 -22.21
N ASP A 254 -51.77 9.64 -21.74
CA ASP A 254 -52.18 9.88 -20.35
C ASP A 254 -52.08 8.65 -19.42
N ALA A 255 -51.94 7.44 -19.96
CA ALA A 255 -51.82 6.20 -19.16
C ALA A 255 -50.36 5.71 -19.01
N LEU A 256 -49.40 6.49 -19.52
CA LEU A 256 -47.97 6.29 -19.31
C LEU A 256 -47.48 7.02 -18.07
N PRO A 257 -46.48 6.49 -17.34
CA PRO A 257 -45.79 7.25 -16.32
C PRO A 257 -45.24 8.54 -16.94
N ARG A 258 -45.72 9.69 -16.49
CA ARG A 258 -45.15 10.98 -16.90
C ARG A 258 -43.81 11.16 -16.18
N GLY A 259 -42.71 10.94 -16.90
CA GLY A 259 -41.35 11.13 -16.43
C GLY A 259 -40.32 10.55 -17.40
N GLY A 260 -39.05 10.98 -17.30
CA GLY A 260 -38.00 10.63 -18.27
C GLY A 260 -37.63 9.14 -18.36
N ASP A 261 -36.70 8.79 -19.27
CA ASP A 261 -36.24 7.46 -19.69
C ASP A 261 -36.27 6.35 -18.60
N ARG A 262 -35.92 6.71 -17.35
CA ARG A 262 -35.85 5.78 -16.22
C ARG A 262 -37.21 5.19 -15.80
N LEU A 263 -38.26 6.00 -15.72
CA LEU A 263 -39.59 5.52 -15.27
C LEU A 263 -40.24 4.62 -16.31
N ILE A 264 -40.02 4.94 -17.59
CA ILE A 264 -40.46 4.13 -18.73
C ILE A 264 -39.71 2.79 -18.73
N ALA A 265 -38.40 2.81 -18.48
CA ALA A 265 -37.62 1.58 -18.37
C ALA A 265 -38.04 0.69 -17.20
N GLU A 266 -38.28 1.25 -16.00
CA GLU A 266 -38.73 0.49 -14.83
C GLU A 266 -40.08 -0.20 -15.07
N TYR A 267 -41.02 0.45 -15.76
CA TYR A 267 -42.29 -0.14 -16.17
C TYR A 267 -42.10 -1.29 -17.17
N LEU A 268 -41.38 -1.04 -18.28
CA LEU A 268 -41.17 -2.04 -19.33
C LEU A 268 -40.40 -3.27 -18.83
N LEU A 269 -39.39 -3.05 -17.98
CA LEU A 269 -38.64 -4.13 -17.33
C LEU A 269 -39.51 -4.94 -16.35
N GLY A 270 -40.49 -4.28 -15.71
CA GLY A 270 -41.53 -4.94 -14.91
C GLY A 270 -42.33 -5.95 -15.71
N GLU A 271 -42.83 -5.58 -16.89
CA GLU A 271 -43.60 -6.48 -17.76
C GLU A 271 -42.74 -7.62 -18.31
N VAL A 272 -41.50 -7.35 -18.73
CA VAL A 272 -40.56 -8.38 -19.19
C VAL A 272 -40.32 -9.43 -18.08
N LEU A 273 -40.09 -8.99 -16.84
CA LEU A 273 -39.87 -9.90 -15.71
C LEU A 273 -41.16 -10.65 -15.29
N ALA A 274 -42.33 -10.04 -15.48
CA ALA A 274 -43.63 -10.64 -15.22
C ALA A 274 -43.94 -11.78 -16.20
N GLY A 275 -43.51 -11.66 -17.46
CA GLY A 275 -43.64 -12.71 -18.49
C GLY A 275 -42.69 -13.90 -18.33
N CYS A 276 -41.67 -13.81 -17.46
CA CYS A 276 -40.72 -14.90 -17.22
C CYS A 276 -41.26 -15.95 -16.24
N SER A 277 -40.85 -17.22 -16.44
CA SER A 277 -41.11 -18.30 -15.48
C SER A 277 -40.43 -18.04 -14.13
N PRO A 278 -40.91 -18.63 -13.02
CA PRO A 278 -40.28 -18.46 -11.70
C PRO A 278 -38.79 -18.84 -11.67
N ALA A 279 -38.40 -19.90 -12.40
CA ALA A 279 -37.01 -20.35 -12.49
C ALA A 279 -36.12 -19.35 -13.25
N VAL A 280 -36.58 -18.82 -14.39
CA VAL A 280 -35.86 -17.77 -15.13
C VAL A 280 -35.76 -16.49 -14.30
N ARG A 281 -36.81 -16.13 -13.57
CA ARG A 281 -36.79 -14.96 -12.67
C ARG A 281 -35.76 -15.10 -11.56
N GLU A 282 -35.66 -16.26 -10.91
CA GLU A 282 -34.65 -16.52 -9.89
C GLU A 282 -33.23 -16.43 -10.48
N LEU A 283 -33.02 -17.03 -11.67
CA LEU A 283 -31.74 -16.97 -12.38
C LEU A 283 -31.35 -15.53 -12.72
N LEU A 284 -32.26 -14.72 -13.27
CA LEU A 284 -32.02 -13.30 -13.59
C LEU A 284 -31.60 -12.51 -12.34
N LEU A 285 -32.33 -12.67 -11.23
CA LEU A 285 -32.03 -11.95 -9.98
C LEU A 285 -30.66 -12.36 -9.41
N ALA A 286 -30.36 -13.66 -9.37
CA ALA A 286 -29.09 -14.16 -8.83
C ALA A 286 -27.89 -13.74 -9.69
N THR A 287 -28.02 -13.84 -11.01
CA THR A 287 -26.93 -13.54 -11.95
C THR A 287 -26.71 -12.04 -12.19
N ALA A 288 -27.64 -11.18 -11.79
CA ALA A 288 -27.46 -9.72 -11.84
C ALA A 288 -26.54 -9.17 -10.72
N LEU A 289 -26.31 -9.95 -9.66
CA LEU A 289 -25.47 -9.56 -8.54
C LEU A 289 -23.99 -9.39 -8.95
N PRO A 290 -23.31 -10.38 -9.56
CA PRO A 290 -21.94 -10.20 -10.08
C PRO A 290 -21.91 -9.26 -11.28
N GLU A 291 -20.76 -8.65 -11.56
CA GLU A 291 -20.57 -7.71 -12.70
C GLU A 291 -20.58 -8.40 -14.05
N ARG A 292 -20.02 -9.61 -14.05
CA ARG A 292 -19.96 -10.51 -15.17
C ARG A 292 -20.33 -11.91 -14.72
N VAL A 293 -20.97 -12.66 -15.59
CA VAL A 293 -21.46 -14.00 -15.34
C VAL A 293 -21.12 -14.91 -16.52
N CYS A 294 -20.76 -16.15 -16.22
CA CYS A 294 -20.63 -17.22 -17.20
C CYS A 294 -21.56 -18.37 -16.80
N ALA A 295 -21.82 -19.32 -17.70
CA ALA A 295 -22.74 -20.42 -17.41
C ALA A 295 -22.39 -21.21 -16.12
N PRO A 296 -21.11 -21.56 -15.84
CA PRO A 296 -20.74 -22.23 -14.59
C PRO A 296 -20.96 -21.38 -13.33
N LEU A 297 -20.78 -20.06 -13.41
CA LEU A 297 -21.07 -19.15 -12.29
C LEU A 297 -22.58 -19.05 -12.09
N ALA A 298 -23.36 -18.91 -13.15
CA ALA A 298 -24.81 -18.85 -13.09
C ALA A 298 -25.40 -20.08 -12.36
N ALA A 299 -24.91 -21.28 -12.71
CA ALA A 299 -25.29 -22.52 -12.05
C ALA A 299 -24.90 -22.56 -10.57
N ALA A 300 -23.78 -21.95 -10.18
CA ALA A 300 -23.34 -21.90 -8.78
C ALA A 300 -24.15 -20.91 -7.92
N LEU A 301 -24.81 -19.93 -8.53
CA LEU A 301 -25.57 -18.91 -7.80
C LEU A 301 -27.00 -19.33 -7.48
N VAL A 302 -27.63 -20.14 -8.33
CA VAL A 302 -28.99 -20.65 -8.09
C VAL A 302 -28.97 -21.96 -7.31
N ASP A 303 -30.07 -22.25 -6.62
CA ASP A 303 -30.27 -23.56 -5.99
C ASP A 303 -30.61 -24.61 -7.06
N VAL A 304 -30.09 -25.83 -6.90
CA VAL A 304 -30.47 -26.94 -7.77
C VAL A 304 -31.91 -27.32 -7.43
N VAL A 305 -32.85 -26.96 -8.31
CA VAL A 305 -34.25 -27.37 -8.22
C VAL A 305 -34.42 -28.64 -9.04
N GLU A 306 -35.14 -29.65 -8.53
CA GLU A 306 -35.51 -30.83 -9.32
C GLU A 306 -36.39 -30.40 -10.52
N GLY A 307 -35.85 -30.48 -11.74
CA GLY A 307 -36.49 -30.01 -12.99
C GLY A 307 -35.49 -29.77 -14.13
N GLU A 308 -35.95 -29.24 -15.27
CA GLU A 308 -35.05 -28.84 -16.38
C GLU A 308 -34.11 -27.70 -15.93
N PRO A 309 -32.78 -27.83 -16.13
CA PRO A 309 -31.82 -26.81 -15.73
C PRO A 309 -31.95 -25.56 -16.61
N VAL A 310 -32.61 -24.53 -16.07
CA VAL A 310 -32.64 -23.19 -16.68
C VAL A 310 -31.23 -22.61 -16.63
N GLY A 311 -30.63 -22.44 -17.81
CA GLY A 311 -29.27 -21.97 -17.98
C GLY A 311 -29.19 -20.58 -18.61
N LEU A 312 -27.98 -19.99 -18.58
CA LEU A 312 -27.72 -18.68 -19.20
C LEU A 312 -28.06 -18.65 -20.70
N ALA A 313 -28.00 -19.79 -21.38
CA ALA A 313 -28.38 -19.95 -22.78
C ALA A 313 -29.87 -19.64 -23.06
N GLU A 314 -30.77 -19.85 -22.09
CA GLU A 314 -32.19 -19.49 -22.25
C GLU A 314 -32.38 -17.98 -22.19
N ILE A 315 -31.64 -17.30 -21.31
CA ILE A 315 -31.63 -15.84 -21.20
C ILE A 315 -31.06 -15.22 -22.48
N GLU A 316 -29.99 -15.82 -23.02
CA GLU A 316 -29.38 -15.40 -24.28
C GLU A 316 -30.36 -15.54 -25.45
N ARG A 317 -31.01 -16.71 -25.62
CA ARG A 317 -32.01 -16.94 -26.68
C ARG A 317 -33.23 -16.03 -26.58
N ALA A 318 -33.60 -15.64 -25.36
CA ALA A 318 -34.71 -14.73 -25.10
C ALA A 318 -34.35 -13.24 -25.33
N ASP A 319 -33.10 -12.93 -25.72
CA ASP A 319 -32.61 -11.56 -25.96
C ASP A 319 -32.82 -10.61 -24.76
N LEU A 320 -32.76 -11.15 -23.53
CA LEU A 320 -32.99 -10.42 -22.28
C LEU A 320 -31.76 -9.58 -21.85
N PHE A 321 -31.26 -8.73 -22.75
CA PHE A 321 -30.20 -7.76 -22.50
C PHE A 321 -28.88 -8.34 -21.95
N LEU A 322 -28.56 -9.58 -22.32
CA LEU A 322 -27.33 -10.24 -21.94
C LEU A 322 -26.23 -9.99 -23.00
N LEU A 323 -25.17 -9.28 -22.67
CA LEU A 323 -24.11 -8.89 -23.61
C LEU A 323 -22.87 -9.78 -23.43
N PRO A 324 -22.30 -10.37 -24.50
CA PRO A 324 -21.04 -11.09 -24.41
C PRO A 324 -19.88 -10.12 -24.13
N LEU A 325 -18.90 -10.57 -23.33
CA LEU A 325 -17.70 -9.83 -22.94
C LEU A 325 -16.40 -10.40 -23.54
N ASP A 326 -16.48 -11.55 -24.22
CA ASP A 326 -15.33 -12.16 -24.87
C ASP A 326 -15.70 -12.73 -26.23
N ILE A 327 -14.67 -13.04 -27.02
CA ILE A 327 -14.83 -13.51 -28.39
C ILE A 327 -15.47 -14.90 -28.51
N HIS A 328 -15.51 -15.65 -27.41
CA HIS A 328 -16.02 -17.01 -27.35
C HIS A 328 -17.43 -17.08 -26.75
N GLY A 329 -18.03 -15.94 -26.38
CA GLY A 329 -19.31 -15.88 -25.69
C GLY A 329 -19.32 -16.66 -24.36
N ARG A 330 -18.20 -16.69 -23.62
CA ARG A 330 -18.13 -17.40 -22.33
C ARG A 330 -18.58 -16.54 -21.17
N TRP A 331 -18.15 -15.27 -21.17
CA TRP A 331 -18.52 -14.27 -20.18
C TRP A 331 -19.56 -13.32 -20.72
N PHE A 332 -20.50 -12.95 -19.86
CA PHE A 332 -21.61 -12.08 -20.17
C PHE A 332 -21.81 -11.03 -19.08
N ARG A 333 -22.44 -9.91 -19.44
CA ARG A 333 -22.91 -8.89 -18.52
C ARG A 333 -24.29 -8.43 -18.94
N TYR A 334 -25.17 -8.18 -17.97
CA TYR A 334 -26.45 -7.53 -18.26
C TYR A 334 -26.25 -6.06 -18.65
N HIS A 335 -27.09 -5.58 -19.56
CA HIS A 335 -27.24 -4.16 -19.78
C HIS A 335 -27.54 -3.45 -18.45
N HIS A 336 -26.84 -2.35 -18.16
CA HIS A 336 -26.83 -1.70 -16.83
C HIS A 336 -28.22 -1.37 -16.26
N LEU A 337 -29.16 -0.86 -17.06
CA LEU A 337 -30.53 -0.55 -16.63
C LEU A 337 -31.25 -1.80 -16.16
N PHE A 338 -31.09 -2.90 -16.91
CA PHE A 338 -31.70 -4.17 -16.55
C PHE A 338 -31.05 -4.75 -15.31
N ARG A 339 -29.72 -4.68 -15.23
CA ARG A 339 -28.96 -5.10 -14.04
C ARG A 339 -29.38 -4.33 -12.79
N ASP A 340 -29.47 -3.02 -12.87
CA ASP A 340 -29.85 -2.14 -11.75
C ASP A 340 -31.29 -2.43 -11.30
N PHE A 341 -32.21 -2.59 -12.25
CA PHE A 341 -33.58 -3.03 -11.98
C PHE A 341 -33.62 -4.41 -11.30
N LEU A 342 -32.88 -5.40 -11.81
CA LEU A 342 -32.80 -6.74 -11.24
C LEU A 342 -32.18 -6.71 -9.83
N ARG A 343 -31.15 -5.89 -9.59
CA ARG A 343 -30.53 -5.70 -8.27
C ARG A 343 -31.50 -5.09 -7.27
N GLN A 344 -32.32 -4.10 -7.68
CA GLN A 344 -33.37 -3.55 -6.82
C GLN A 344 -34.44 -4.62 -6.48
N ARG A 345 -34.85 -5.43 -7.45
CA ARG A 345 -35.79 -6.55 -7.21
C ARG A 345 -35.17 -7.68 -6.37
N ALA A 346 -33.87 -7.91 -6.51
CA ALA A 346 -33.13 -8.86 -5.70
C ALA A 346 -33.05 -8.39 -4.23
N ALA A 347 -32.83 -7.09 -3.99
CA ALA A 347 -32.88 -6.51 -2.65
C ALA A 347 -34.24 -6.69 -1.96
N ALA A 348 -35.34 -6.68 -2.73
CA ALA A 348 -36.67 -6.97 -2.20
C ALA A 348 -36.88 -8.43 -1.73
N ARG A 349 -35.97 -9.37 -2.05
CA ARG A 349 -35.98 -10.74 -1.48
C ARG A 349 -35.48 -10.79 -0.04
N GLY A 350 -34.88 -9.71 0.45
CA GLY A 350 -34.38 -9.58 1.81
C GLY A 350 -32.88 -9.88 1.96
N PRO A 351 -32.28 -9.45 3.08
CA PRO A 351 -30.83 -9.46 3.29
C PRO A 351 -30.24 -10.87 3.36
N ALA A 352 -30.96 -11.86 3.92
CA ALA A 352 -30.48 -13.22 4.04
C ALA A 352 -30.26 -13.90 2.67
N TRP A 353 -31.20 -13.68 1.73
CA TRP A 353 -31.09 -14.19 0.37
C TRP A 353 -29.90 -13.55 -0.37
N LEU A 354 -29.76 -12.21 -0.26
CA LEU A 354 -28.62 -11.50 -0.87
C LEU A 354 -27.27 -12.00 -0.33
N ALA A 355 -27.14 -12.09 0.99
CA ALA A 355 -25.90 -12.53 1.64
C ALA A 355 -25.48 -13.92 1.17
N GLU A 356 -26.42 -14.86 1.04
CA GLU A 356 -26.13 -16.21 0.56
C GLU A 356 -25.66 -16.23 -0.90
N ARG A 357 -26.30 -15.48 -1.80
CA ARG A 357 -25.87 -15.40 -3.20
C ARG A 357 -24.49 -14.76 -3.32
N HIS A 358 -24.20 -13.72 -2.54
CA HIS A 358 -22.87 -13.11 -2.48
C HIS A 358 -21.81 -14.07 -1.91
N ARG A 359 -22.11 -14.87 -0.88
CA ARG A 359 -21.19 -15.92 -0.39
C ARG A 359 -20.86 -16.95 -1.47
N ARG A 360 -21.85 -17.41 -2.23
CA ARG A 360 -21.63 -18.36 -3.33
C ARG A 360 -20.78 -17.77 -4.45
N ALA A 361 -21.06 -16.52 -4.84
CA ALA A 361 -20.24 -15.78 -5.80
C ALA A 361 -18.78 -15.69 -5.33
N ALA A 362 -18.58 -15.26 -4.07
CA ALA A 362 -17.27 -15.10 -3.46
C ALA A 362 -16.46 -16.41 -3.49
N ARG A 363 -17.06 -17.53 -3.07
CA ARG A 363 -16.42 -18.86 -3.11
C ARG A 363 -16.08 -19.31 -4.53
N TRP A 364 -16.99 -19.07 -5.49
CA TRP A 364 -16.77 -19.46 -6.88
C TRP A 364 -15.61 -18.69 -7.52
N PHE A 365 -15.51 -17.37 -7.26
CA PHE A 365 -14.42 -16.52 -7.73
C PHE A 365 -13.09 -16.89 -7.05
N ALA A 366 -13.11 -17.13 -5.73
CA ALA A 366 -11.94 -17.55 -4.97
C ALA A 366 -11.33 -18.86 -5.50
N ALA A 367 -12.17 -19.85 -5.83
CA ALA A 367 -11.75 -21.13 -6.39
C ALA A 367 -11.09 -21.03 -7.79
N ARG A 368 -11.12 -19.85 -8.42
CA ARG A 368 -10.50 -19.55 -9.72
C ARG A 368 -9.44 -18.47 -9.64
N GLU A 369 -8.97 -18.17 -8.43
CA GLU A 369 -7.95 -17.14 -8.15
C GLU A 369 -8.35 -15.71 -8.58
N LEU A 370 -9.65 -15.47 -8.78
CA LEU A 370 -10.20 -14.14 -9.08
C LEU A 370 -10.44 -13.37 -7.76
N ARG A 371 -9.33 -12.98 -7.12
CA ARG A 371 -9.30 -12.50 -5.73
C ARG A 371 -10.09 -11.22 -5.50
N ASP A 372 -10.00 -10.26 -6.40
CA ASP A 372 -10.69 -8.98 -6.22
C ASP A 372 -12.20 -9.13 -6.25
N GLU A 373 -12.75 -9.85 -7.24
CA GLU A 373 -14.19 -10.13 -7.31
C GLU A 373 -14.64 -10.97 -6.12
N ALA A 374 -13.84 -11.96 -5.71
CA ALA A 374 -14.14 -12.77 -4.55
C ALA A 374 -14.21 -11.91 -3.27
N PHE A 375 -13.27 -10.98 -3.10
CA PHE A 375 -13.23 -10.08 -1.95
C PHE A 375 -14.41 -9.09 -1.96
N GLU A 376 -14.75 -8.49 -3.11
CA GLU A 376 -15.94 -7.63 -3.26
C GLU A 376 -17.22 -8.36 -2.82
N HIS A 377 -17.42 -9.58 -3.32
CA HIS A 377 -18.60 -10.36 -2.96
C HIS A 377 -18.59 -10.79 -1.48
N ALA A 378 -17.41 -11.08 -0.91
CA ALA A 378 -17.29 -11.36 0.52
C ALA A 378 -17.69 -10.16 1.38
N LEU A 379 -17.21 -8.95 1.04
CA LEU A 379 -17.56 -7.71 1.74
C LEU A 379 -19.06 -7.45 1.75
N VAL A 380 -19.72 -7.58 0.58
CA VAL A 380 -21.18 -7.36 0.46
C VAL A 380 -21.99 -8.45 1.18
N SER A 381 -21.45 -9.67 1.30
CA SER A 381 -22.13 -10.74 2.04
C SER A 381 -22.19 -10.51 3.56
N ALA A 382 -21.37 -9.58 4.08
CA ALA A 382 -21.18 -9.31 5.51
C ALA A 382 -20.80 -10.55 6.34
N ASP A 383 -20.27 -11.61 5.70
CA ASP A 383 -19.74 -12.80 6.38
C ASP A 383 -18.32 -12.50 6.88
N GLU A 384 -18.22 -12.11 8.16
CA GLU A 384 -16.95 -11.75 8.78
C GLU A 384 -15.90 -12.86 8.72
N ALA A 385 -16.31 -14.13 8.79
CA ALA A 385 -15.38 -15.25 8.74
C ALA A 385 -14.79 -15.41 7.32
N LEU A 386 -15.64 -15.27 6.30
CA LEU A 386 -15.23 -15.33 4.90
C LEU A 386 -14.30 -14.16 4.53
N ILE A 387 -14.67 -12.93 4.92
CA ILE A 387 -13.87 -11.72 4.67
C ILE A 387 -12.50 -11.84 5.33
N ALA A 388 -12.47 -12.22 6.61
CA ALA A 388 -11.22 -12.36 7.34
C ALA A 388 -10.34 -13.46 6.75
N GLY A 389 -10.89 -14.63 6.44
CA GLY A 389 -10.12 -15.73 5.85
C GLY A 389 -9.47 -15.36 4.52
N TYR A 390 -10.22 -14.72 3.61
CA TYR A 390 -9.67 -14.27 2.33
C TYR A 390 -8.64 -13.17 2.49
N PHE A 391 -8.92 -12.17 3.34
CA PHE A 391 -7.98 -11.09 3.58
C PHE A 391 -6.66 -11.61 4.17
N GLU A 392 -6.74 -12.47 5.19
CA GLU A 392 -5.58 -13.01 5.88
C GLU A 392 -4.71 -13.85 4.94
N THR A 393 -5.29 -14.82 4.23
CA THR A 393 -4.51 -15.67 3.32
C THR A 393 -3.90 -14.87 2.17
N TRP A 394 -4.70 -14.08 1.45
CA TRP A 394 -4.22 -13.44 0.23
C TRP A 394 -3.29 -12.25 0.50
N SER A 395 -3.50 -11.50 1.60
CA SER A 395 -2.60 -10.39 1.95
C SER A 395 -1.21 -10.89 2.30
N MET A 396 -1.11 -12.08 2.89
CA MET A 396 0.17 -12.70 3.19
C MET A 396 0.94 -13.08 1.93
N GLU A 397 0.27 -13.70 0.96
CA GLU A 397 0.89 -13.99 -0.34
C GLU A 397 1.29 -12.71 -1.08
N ALA A 398 0.49 -11.66 -0.97
CA ALA A 398 0.83 -10.36 -1.54
C ALA A 398 2.06 -9.76 -0.86
N LEU A 399 2.17 -9.82 0.48
CA LEU A 399 3.37 -9.38 1.21
C LEU A 399 4.62 -10.20 0.86
N ALA A 400 4.50 -11.53 0.77
CA ALA A 400 5.61 -12.39 0.37
C ALA A 400 6.15 -12.00 -1.01
N ALA A 401 5.26 -11.63 -1.93
CA ALA A 401 5.60 -11.10 -3.25
C ALA A 401 5.94 -9.59 -3.26
N SER A 402 6.10 -8.94 -2.10
CA SER A 402 6.37 -7.51 -1.95
C SER A 402 5.35 -6.56 -2.61
N ARG A 403 4.10 -7.03 -2.76
CA ARG A 403 2.96 -6.26 -3.29
C ARG A 403 2.20 -5.54 -2.17
N THR A 404 2.89 -4.70 -1.42
CA THR A 404 2.34 -3.95 -0.27
C THR A 404 1.14 -3.06 -0.65
N GLY A 405 1.15 -2.48 -1.86
CA GLY A 405 0.04 -1.70 -2.40
C GLY A 405 -1.27 -2.49 -2.50
N THR A 406 -1.22 -3.76 -2.91
CA THR A 406 -2.40 -4.64 -2.96
C THR A 406 -2.99 -4.86 -1.56
N VAL A 407 -2.13 -5.07 -0.56
CA VAL A 407 -2.55 -5.23 0.84
C VAL A 407 -3.20 -3.96 1.37
N ARG A 408 -2.62 -2.78 1.09
CA ARG A 408 -3.23 -1.49 1.45
C ARG A 408 -4.57 -1.26 0.78
N ALA A 409 -4.73 -1.66 -0.49
CA ALA A 409 -5.98 -1.54 -1.21
C ALA A 409 -7.09 -2.40 -0.58
N TRP A 410 -6.79 -3.64 -0.18
CA TRP A 410 -7.75 -4.49 0.52
C TRP A 410 -8.01 -4.00 1.96
N LEU A 411 -7.00 -3.52 2.68
CA LEU A 411 -7.14 -2.90 4.01
C LEU A 411 -8.11 -1.72 3.99
N ALA A 412 -8.00 -0.85 2.98
CA ALA A 412 -8.85 0.33 2.84
C ALA A 412 -10.35 0.00 2.64
N ARG A 413 -10.65 -1.22 2.17
CA ARG A 413 -12.01 -1.71 1.91
C ARG A 413 -12.58 -2.56 3.04
N LEU A 414 -11.76 -2.93 4.03
CA LEU A 414 -12.23 -3.71 5.18
C LEU A 414 -13.18 -2.89 6.06
N PRO A 415 -14.23 -3.52 6.62
CA PRO A 415 -15.05 -2.90 7.65
C PRO A 415 -14.22 -2.48 8.87
N ALA A 416 -14.45 -1.28 9.41
CA ALA A 416 -13.71 -0.74 10.56
C ALA A 416 -13.73 -1.69 11.78
N ALA A 417 -14.84 -2.40 11.99
CA ALA A 417 -14.96 -3.39 13.06
C ALA A 417 -13.96 -4.55 12.91
N LEU A 418 -13.69 -5.02 11.68
CA LEU A 418 -12.72 -6.07 11.41
C LEU A 418 -11.29 -5.52 11.46
N SER A 419 -11.05 -4.33 10.90
CA SER A 419 -9.72 -3.72 10.88
C SER A 419 -9.20 -3.35 12.26
N GLU A 420 -10.07 -3.08 13.24
CA GLU A 420 -9.66 -2.68 14.60
C GLU A 420 -9.69 -3.80 15.65
N ARG A 421 -10.51 -4.84 15.44
CA ARG A 421 -10.73 -5.90 16.44
C ARG A 421 -9.99 -7.20 16.14
N ARG A 422 -9.56 -7.41 14.89
CA ARG A 422 -8.77 -8.59 14.52
C ARG A 422 -7.29 -8.26 14.46
N ALA A 423 -6.48 -9.21 14.91
CA ALA A 423 -5.04 -9.03 14.98
C ALA A 423 -4.37 -8.96 13.60
N ALA A 424 -4.79 -9.80 12.65
CA ALA A 424 -4.11 -9.90 11.36
C ALA A 424 -4.22 -8.60 10.51
N PRO A 425 -5.39 -7.95 10.33
CA PRO A 425 -5.46 -6.65 9.66
C PRO A 425 -4.61 -5.56 10.33
N LEU A 426 -4.65 -5.45 11.67
CA LEU A 426 -3.82 -4.50 12.41
C LEU A 426 -2.33 -4.77 12.22
N PHE A 427 -1.93 -6.04 12.28
CA PHE A 427 -0.56 -6.44 12.06
C PHE A 427 -0.11 -6.10 10.64
N LEU A 428 -0.89 -6.46 9.62
CA LEU A 428 -0.58 -6.24 8.21
C LEU A 428 -0.49 -4.76 7.86
N ASP A 429 -1.43 -3.95 8.36
CA ASP A 429 -1.40 -2.50 8.22
C ASP A 429 -0.19 -1.89 8.92
N GLY A 430 0.06 -2.32 10.16
CA GLY A 430 1.24 -1.88 10.91
C GLY A 430 2.55 -2.30 10.26
N TRP A 431 2.60 -3.48 9.65
CA TRP A 431 3.76 -3.98 8.92
C TRP A 431 4.01 -3.19 7.63
N CYS A 432 2.95 -2.89 6.88
CA CYS A 432 3.05 -2.00 5.72
C CYS A 432 3.59 -0.63 6.13
N ASP A 433 3.18 -0.10 7.29
CA ASP A 433 3.69 1.16 7.84
C ASP A 433 5.17 1.07 8.24
N VAL A 434 5.60 -0.04 8.86
CA VAL A 434 7.03 -0.28 9.17
C VAL A 434 7.88 -0.30 7.90
N ILE A 435 7.44 -1.01 6.85
CA ILE A 435 8.18 -1.11 5.58
C ILE A 435 8.35 0.27 4.93
N VAL A 436 7.32 1.11 4.96
CA VAL A 436 7.38 2.48 4.39
C VAL A 436 7.93 3.51 5.39
N GLY A 437 8.64 3.06 6.43
CA GLY A 437 9.32 3.92 7.40
C GLY A 437 8.41 4.69 8.36
N GLN A 438 7.10 4.42 8.40
CA GLN A 438 6.15 4.97 9.38
C GLN A 438 6.16 4.13 10.67
N LEU A 439 7.35 3.91 11.26
CA LEU A 439 7.54 2.97 12.38
C LEU A 439 6.62 3.26 13.57
N HIS A 440 6.36 4.52 13.94
CA HIS A 440 5.50 4.82 15.08
C HIS A 440 4.06 4.29 14.89
N ARG A 441 3.44 4.57 13.74
CA ARG A 441 2.11 4.06 13.40
C ARG A 441 2.12 2.55 13.26
N GLY A 442 3.20 2.04 12.65
CA GLY A 442 3.42 0.63 12.47
C GLY A 442 3.45 -0.14 13.78
N VAL A 443 4.30 0.29 14.70
CA VAL A 443 4.47 -0.32 16.03
C VAL A 443 3.19 -0.20 16.85
N ASP A 444 2.51 0.96 16.88
CA ASP A 444 1.25 1.12 17.62
C ASP A 444 0.18 0.13 17.15
N LYS A 445 0.05 -0.06 15.83
CA LYS A 445 -0.90 -1.02 15.24
C LYS A 445 -0.50 -2.47 15.56
N ILE A 446 0.79 -2.77 15.48
CA ILE A 446 1.35 -4.08 15.82
C ILE A 446 1.17 -4.39 17.32
N ASP A 447 1.31 -3.41 18.21
CA ASP A 447 1.09 -3.55 19.65
C ASP A 447 -0.39 -3.87 19.96
N ARG A 448 -1.30 -3.18 19.28
CA ARG A 448 -2.75 -3.49 19.37
C ARG A 448 -3.03 -4.91 18.88
N ALA A 449 -2.42 -5.34 17.77
CA ALA A 449 -2.54 -6.71 17.27
C ALA A 449 -2.03 -7.73 18.29
N ALA A 450 -0.85 -7.48 18.88
CA ALA A 450 -0.27 -8.33 19.91
C ALA A 450 -1.15 -8.42 21.16
N ALA A 451 -1.74 -7.31 21.60
CA ALA A 451 -2.64 -7.28 22.75
C ALA A 451 -3.93 -8.09 22.51
N ILE A 452 -4.47 -8.09 21.29
CA ILE A 452 -5.60 -8.95 20.90
C ILE A 452 -5.17 -10.42 20.96
N LEU A 453 -4.02 -10.75 20.38
CA LEU A 453 -3.53 -12.12 20.36
C LEU A 453 -3.24 -12.63 21.75
N ALA A 454 -2.66 -11.83 22.64
CA ALA A 454 -2.34 -12.21 24.02
C ALA A 454 -3.58 -12.68 24.81
N ARG A 455 -4.78 -12.22 24.43
CA ARG A 455 -6.06 -12.58 25.04
C ARG A 455 -6.74 -13.77 24.37
N ALA A 456 -6.29 -14.16 23.17
CA ALA A 456 -6.80 -15.31 22.44
C ALA A 456 -6.17 -16.62 22.96
N PRO A 457 -6.89 -17.76 22.95
CA PRO A 457 -6.32 -19.07 23.23
C PRO A 457 -5.13 -19.34 22.30
N CYS A 458 -4.06 -19.98 22.80
CA CYS A 458 -2.86 -20.30 22.01
C CYS A 458 -3.24 -21.14 20.79
N SER A 459 -3.32 -20.51 19.63
CA SER A 459 -3.18 -21.16 18.33
C SER A 459 -1.76 -20.94 17.82
N ASP A 460 -1.27 -21.88 17.01
CA ASP A 460 0.05 -21.81 16.39
C ASP A 460 0.26 -20.49 15.59
N ASP A 461 -0.78 -20.01 14.90
CA ASP A 461 -0.76 -18.73 14.17
C ASP A 461 -0.68 -17.52 15.10
N GLY A 462 -1.31 -17.62 16.28
CA GLY A 462 -1.27 -16.58 17.31
C GLY A 462 0.12 -16.41 17.91
N GLU A 463 0.88 -17.50 18.07
CA GLU A 463 2.28 -17.43 18.53
C GLU A 463 3.20 -16.80 17.48
N GLY A 464 3.03 -17.14 16.20
CA GLY A 464 3.79 -16.54 15.11
C GLY A 464 3.58 -15.03 15.00
N LEU A 465 2.33 -14.58 15.03
CA LEU A 465 2.01 -13.15 15.03
C LEU A 465 2.50 -12.42 16.30
N ARG A 466 2.41 -13.04 17.50
CA ARG A 466 2.96 -12.46 18.73
C ARG A 466 4.47 -12.29 18.63
N ALA A 467 5.18 -13.28 18.11
CA ALA A 467 6.63 -13.22 17.95
C ALA A 467 7.05 -12.20 16.86
N ALA A 468 6.33 -12.13 15.74
CA ALA A 468 6.53 -11.09 14.73
C ALA A 468 6.28 -9.69 15.29
N ALA A 469 5.27 -9.52 16.14
CA ALA A 469 4.98 -8.26 16.80
C ALA A 469 6.09 -7.84 17.78
N ILE A 470 6.57 -8.76 18.63
CA ILE A 470 7.71 -8.51 19.53
C ILE A 470 8.97 -8.14 18.73
N LEU A 471 9.20 -8.78 17.59
CA LEU A 471 10.34 -8.46 16.73
C LEU A 471 10.21 -7.14 15.98
N ALA A 472 9.00 -6.76 15.56
CA ALA A 472 8.76 -5.44 14.99
C ALA A 472 8.95 -4.31 16.04
N ARG A 473 8.71 -4.61 17.32
CA ARG A 473 9.04 -3.73 18.46
C ARG A 473 10.51 -3.73 18.80
N ALA A 474 11.31 -4.67 18.27
CA ALA A 474 12.67 -4.87 18.71
C ALA A 474 13.51 -3.59 18.72
N PRO A 475 13.41 -2.63 17.76
CA PRO A 475 14.14 -1.35 17.83
C PRO A 475 13.95 -0.57 19.15
N CYS A 476 12.89 -0.87 19.91
CA CYS A 476 12.44 -0.16 21.11
C CYS A 476 12.32 -1.06 22.37
N SER A 477 12.72 -2.34 22.34
CA SER A 477 12.50 -3.29 23.45
C SER A 477 13.80 -3.92 23.99
N ASP A 478 13.72 -4.55 25.18
CA ASP A 478 14.77 -5.38 25.76
C ASP A 478 15.22 -6.48 24.76
N ASP A 479 16.52 -6.55 24.47
CA ASP A 479 17.12 -7.49 23.51
C ASP A 479 16.82 -8.96 23.88
N GLY A 480 16.56 -9.24 25.16
CA GLY A 480 16.14 -10.56 25.63
C GLY A 480 14.78 -11.01 25.10
N GLU A 481 13.80 -10.10 24.95
CA GLU A 481 12.49 -10.40 24.36
C GLU A 481 12.59 -10.62 22.85
N GLY A 482 13.38 -9.79 22.17
CA GLY A 482 13.63 -9.93 20.72
C GLY A 482 14.28 -11.26 20.36
N LEU A 483 15.27 -11.70 21.14
CA LEU A 483 15.92 -13.02 20.95
C LEU A 483 14.98 -14.19 21.25
N ARG A 484 14.11 -14.07 22.27
CA ARG A 484 13.09 -15.09 22.57
C ARG A 484 12.04 -15.18 21.46
N ALA A 485 11.54 -14.06 20.98
CA ALA A 485 10.58 -14.01 19.86
C ALA A 485 11.18 -14.58 18.58
N ALA A 486 12.44 -14.25 18.28
CA ALA A 486 13.19 -14.88 17.20
C ALA A 486 13.34 -16.40 17.34
N ALA A 487 13.59 -16.90 18.55
CA ALA A 487 13.69 -18.34 18.82
C ALA A 487 12.33 -19.05 18.67
N ILE A 488 11.23 -18.39 19.05
CA ILE A 488 9.86 -18.91 18.86
C ILE A 488 9.57 -19.07 17.37
N LEU A 489 9.85 -18.04 16.55
CA LEU A 489 9.66 -18.15 15.10
C LEU A 489 10.59 -19.14 14.43
N ALA A 490 11.84 -19.29 14.90
CA ALA A 490 12.77 -20.27 14.36
C ALA A 490 12.37 -21.72 14.67
N ARG A 491 11.57 -21.95 15.71
CA ARG A 491 11.01 -23.26 16.09
C ARG A 491 9.64 -23.52 15.47
N ALA A 492 9.06 -22.54 14.80
CA ALA A 492 7.83 -22.73 14.05
C ALA A 492 8.11 -23.75 12.92
N PRO A 493 7.44 -24.91 12.87
CA PRO A 493 7.58 -25.85 11.76
C PRO A 493 7.34 -25.13 10.43
N ARG A 494 8.27 -25.34 9.49
CA ARG A 494 8.06 -25.01 8.08
C ARG A 494 6.92 -25.90 7.61
N SER A 495 5.73 -25.35 7.35
CA SER A 495 4.69 -26.14 6.72
C SER A 495 5.19 -26.59 5.35
N GLU A 496 5.02 -27.88 5.04
CA GLU A 496 5.35 -28.42 3.70
C GLU A 496 4.49 -27.76 2.60
N ASP A 497 3.34 -27.19 2.99
CA ASP A 497 2.39 -26.54 2.08
C ASP A 497 2.68 -25.04 1.85
N GLY A 498 3.58 -24.39 2.60
CA GLY A 498 3.94 -22.98 2.38
C GLY A 498 2.82 -21.94 2.55
N GLU A 499 1.59 -22.36 2.89
CA GLU A 499 0.43 -21.48 3.03
C GLU A 499 0.29 -20.92 4.45
N GLY A 500 0.02 -19.61 4.56
CA GLY A 500 -0.38 -18.94 5.80
C GLY A 500 0.65 -17.98 6.43
N LEU A 501 0.22 -17.27 7.49
CA LEU A 501 1.00 -16.30 8.26
C LEU A 501 2.39 -16.85 8.69
N ARG A 502 2.43 -18.13 9.06
CA ARG A 502 3.61 -18.83 9.57
C ARG A 502 4.77 -18.92 8.57
N ALA A 503 4.50 -19.22 7.30
CA ALA A 503 5.53 -19.41 6.28
C ALA A 503 6.23 -18.09 5.91
N VAL A 504 5.45 -17.01 5.78
CA VAL A 504 6.00 -15.66 5.54
C VAL A 504 6.83 -15.19 6.74
N PHE A 505 6.33 -15.38 7.97
CA PHE A 505 7.12 -15.02 9.16
C PHE A 505 8.35 -15.90 9.36
N ALA A 506 8.32 -17.18 8.98
CA ALA A 506 9.50 -18.04 9.01
C ALA A 506 10.61 -17.53 8.09
N GLY A 507 10.27 -16.91 6.95
CA GLY A 507 11.24 -16.23 6.07
C GLY A 507 11.80 -14.93 6.65
N MET A 508 11.03 -14.22 7.47
CA MET A 508 11.39 -12.92 8.06
C MET A 508 12.03 -13.03 9.46
N ALA A 509 11.82 -14.14 10.15
CA ALA A 509 12.37 -14.40 11.46
C ALA A 509 13.91 -14.32 11.52
N PRO A 510 14.65 -14.85 10.53
CA PRO A 510 16.11 -14.78 10.56
C PRO A 510 16.63 -13.36 10.36
N LEU A 511 15.95 -12.56 9.52
CA LEU A 511 16.24 -11.14 9.34
C LEU A 511 16.12 -10.39 10.67
N LEU A 512 14.95 -10.51 11.31
CA LEU A 512 14.65 -9.83 12.55
C LEU A 512 15.54 -10.31 13.72
N ARG A 513 15.89 -11.61 13.74
CA ARG A 513 16.84 -12.19 14.69
C ARG A 513 18.26 -11.67 14.48
N GLY A 514 18.71 -11.53 13.23
CA GLY A 514 20.01 -10.95 12.89
C GLY A 514 20.13 -9.52 13.42
N ALA A 515 19.11 -8.69 13.19
CA ALA A 515 19.05 -7.33 13.72
C ALA A 515 19.08 -7.28 15.26
N ALA A 516 18.43 -8.22 15.95
CA ALA A 516 18.45 -8.30 17.42
C ALA A 516 19.82 -8.75 17.96
N LEU A 517 20.46 -9.74 17.32
CA LEU A 517 21.79 -10.21 17.70
C LEU A 517 22.85 -9.12 17.56
N LEU A 518 22.78 -8.31 16.51
CA LEU A 518 23.66 -7.15 16.30
C LEU A 518 23.54 -6.14 17.45
N ARG A 519 22.33 -5.80 17.86
CA ARG A 519 22.07 -4.82 18.93
C ARG A 519 22.49 -5.32 20.30
N ALA A 520 22.27 -6.61 20.57
CA ALA A 520 22.78 -7.30 21.75
C ALA A 520 24.31 -7.47 21.77
N GLY A 521 25.03 -7.04 20.70
CA GLY A 521 26.47 -7.21 20.57
C GLY A 521 26.93 -8.66 20.37
N ARG A 522 26.02 -9.59 20.04
CA ARG A 522 26.32 -11.01 19.79
C ARG A 522 26.76 -11.21 18.34
N LEU A 523 27.89 -10.61 17.99
CA LEU A 523 28.36 -10.48 16.59
C LEU A 523 28.58 -11.82 15.90
N ASP A 524 29.22 -12.79 16.57
CA ASP A 524 29.49 -14.12 15.99
C ASP A 524 28.19 -14.85 15.64
N ALA A 525 27.22 -14.83 16.55
CA ALA A 525 25.91 -15.44 16.33
C ALA A 525 25.12 -14.74 15.21
N ALA A 526 25.28 -13.42 15.03
CA ALA A 526 24.67 -12.69 13.92
C ALA A 526 25.25 -13.12 12.57
N ILE A 527 26.58 -13.29 12.51
CA ILE A 527 27.31 -13.75 11.31
C ILE A 527 26.91 -15.18 10.97
N GLU A 528 26.97 -16.10 11.93
CA GLU A 528 26.60 -17.51 11.74
C GLU A 528 25.16 -17.64 11.23
N LEU A 529 24.23 -16.88 11.80
CA LEU A 529 22.84 -16.88 11.35
C LEU A 529 22.72 -16.36 9.92
N ALA A 530 23.35 -15.23 9.60
CA ALA A 530 23.29 -14.63 8.27
C ALA A 530 23.83 -15.59 7.19
N GLN A 531 24.94 -16.26 7.48
CA GLN A 531 25.55 -17.25 6.59
C GLN A 531 24.69 -18.51 6.44
N ALA A 532 24.19 -19.06 7.55
CA ALA A 532 23.34 -20.24 7.53
C ALA A 532 22.04 -20.02 6.76
N VAL A 533 21.44 -18.82 6.88
CA VAL A 533 20.22 -18.46 6.16
C VAL A 533 20.50 -18.30 4.67
N ARG A 534 21.54 -17.55 4.29
CA ARG A 534 21.91 -17.41 2.88
C ARG A 534 22.23 -18.75 2.22
N ALA A 535 22.91 -19.67 2.93
CA ALA A 535 23.21 -21.00 2.42
C ALA A 535 21.94 -21.88 2.24
N ALA A 536 20.87 -21.59 2.98
CA ALA A 536 19.59 -22.30 2.89
C ALA A 536 18.60 -21.65 1.92
N LEU A 537 18.80 -20.39 1.53
CA LEU A 537 17.95 -19.67 0.59
C LEU A 537 18.26 -20.08 -0.85
N PRO A 538 17.25 -20.20 -1.74
CA PRO A 538 17.48 -20.38 -3.15
C PRO A 538 18.17 -19.16 -3.77
N GLU A 539 18.80 -19.36 -4.93
CA GLU A 539 19.37 -18.27 -5.73
C GLU A 539 18.29 -17.22 -6.06
N PRO A 540 18.56 -15.92 -5.85
CA PRO A 540 17.51 -14.90 -5.88
C PRO A 540 16.96 -14.61 -7.29
N GLY A 541 17.77 -14.75 -8.34
CA GLY A 541 17.35 -14.51 -9.73
C GLY A 541 16.63 -13.17 -9.93
N HIS A 542 15.44 -13.21 -10.55
CA HIS A 542 14.60 -12.02 -10.76
C HIS A 542 13.61 -11.74 -9.59
N ASP A 543 13.56 -12.59 -8.56
CA ASP A 543 12.62 -12.45 -7.45
C ASP A 543 13.03 -11.34 -6.48
N ARG A 544 12.22 -10.29 -6.39
CA ARG A 544 12.50 -9.11 -5.56
C ARG A 544 12.56 -9.46 -4.07
N GLY A 545 11.66 -10.30 -3.58
CA GLY A 545 11.60 -10.67 -2.16
C GLY A 545 12.83 -11.45 -1.72
N LEU A 546 13.29 -12.38 -2.56
CA LEU A 546 14.53 -13.12 -2.34
C LEU A 546 15.76 -12.22 -2.43
N ARG A 547 15.85 -11.30 -3.41
CA ARG A 547 16.95 -10.33 -3.49
C ARG A 547 17.05 -9.48 -2.23
N MET A 548 15.93 -8.92 -1.77
CA MET A 548 15.87 -8.11 -0.56
C MET A 548 16.27 -8.93 0.68
N THR A 549 15.82 -10.18 0.77
CA THR A 549 16.17 -11.08 1.87
C THR A 549 17.67 -11.40 1.88
N HIS A 550 18.25 -11.76 0.73
CA HIS A 550 19.69 -12.00 0.61
C HIS A 550 20.50 -10.75 0.95
N ALA A 551 20.13 -9.60 0.41
CA ALA A 551 20.80 -8.33 0.65
C ALA A 551 20.80 -7.94 2.14
N ALA A 552 19.68 -8.16 2.83
CA ALA A 552 19.59 -7.84 4.24
C ALA A 552 20.46 -8.75 5.12
N HIS A 553 20.62 -10.03 4.77
CA HIS A 553 21.55 -10.92 5.47
C HIS A 553 23.02 -10.58 5.17
N TRP A 554 23.35 -10.16 3.95
CA TRP A 554 24.67 -9.58 3.65
C TRP A 554 24.94 -8.32 4.46
N MET A 555 23.95 -7.44 4.57
CA MET A 555 24.02 -6.23 5.38
C MET A 555 24.26 -6.57 6.86
N HIS A 556 23.52 -7.54 7.42
CA HIS A 556 23.72 -7.95 8.82
C HIS A 556 25.11 -8.53 9.09
N GLU A 557 25.66 -9.34 8.18
CA GLU A 557 27.03 -9.83 8.29
C GLU A 557 28.05 -8.68 8.21
N GLY A 558 27.88 -7.77 7.24
CA GLY A 558 28.76 -6.61 7.09
C GLY A 558 28.72 -5.67 8.29
N LEU A 559 27.55 -5.46 8.88
CA LEU A 559 27.38 -4.68 10.11
C LEU A 559 28.05 -5.33 11.32
N ALA A 560 27.97 -6.66 11.45
CA ALA A 560 28.64 -7.39 12.52
C ALA A 560 30.16 -7.25 12.42
N GLU A 561 30.72 -7.35 11.21
CA GLU A 561 32.15 -7.16 10.95
C GLU A 561 32.59 -5.71 11.20
N LEU A 562 31.76 -4.73 10.83
CA LEU A 562 32.02 -3.32 11.15
C LEU A 562 32.06 -3.09 12.67
N GLU A 563 31.10 -3.58 13.43
CA GLU A 563 31.12 -3.47 14.90
C GLU A 563 32.33 -4.22 15.51
N ARG A 564 32.72 -5.36 14.94
CA ARG A 564 33.93 -6.08 15.35
C ARG A 564 35.20 -5.24 15.14
N ALA A 565 35.30 -4.54 14.00
CA ALA A 565 36.40 -3.62 13.73
C ALA A 565 36.43 -2.45 14.73
N LEU A 566 35.26 -1.90 15.07
CA LEU A 566 35.15 -0.82 16.05
C LEU A 566 35.57 -1.27 17.46
N ALA A 567 35.24 -2.50 17.84
CA ALA A 567 35.61 -3.07 19.15
C ALA A 567 37.11 -3.41 19.25
N ALA A 568 37.76 -3.82 18.15
CA ALA A 568 39.16 -4.24 18.14
C ALA A 568 40.16 -3.07 18.28
N GLY A 569 39.75 -1.83 17.98
CA GLY A 569 40.64 -0.67 17.94
C GLY A 569 41.64 -0.70 16.77
N PRO A 570 42.56 0.28 16.66
CA PRO A 570 43.48 0.37 15.53
C PRO A 570 44.42 -0.85 15.45
N GLY A 571 44.53 -1.48 14.28
CA GLY A 571 45.46 -2.59 14.04
C GLY A 571 44.99 -3.56 12.97
N ALA A 572 45.81 -4.58 12.70
CA ALA A 572 45.58 -5.56 11.63
C ALA A 572 44.24 -6.30 11.74
N VAL A 573 43.77 -6.56 12.97
CA VAL A 573 42.47 -7.21 13.23
C VAL A 573 41.31 -6.32 12.77
N ALA A 574 41.35 -5.02 13.05
CA ALA A 574 40.34 -4.08 12.59
C ALA A 574 40.39 -3.86 11.07
N THR A 575 41.58 -3.80 10.48
CA THR A 575 41.73 -3.71 9.01
C THR A 575 41.09 -4.91 8.32
N ALA A 576 41.39 -6.13 8.75
CA ALA A 576 40.80 -7.33 8.17
C ALA A 576 39.26 -7.40 8.37
N ALA A 577 38.75 -6.91 9.50
CA ALA A 577 37.31 -6.82 9.74
C ALA A 577 36.63 -5.77 8.85
N LEU A 578 37.26 -4.62 8.61
CA LEU A 578 36.75 -3.61 7.66
C LEU A 578 36.75 -4.12 6.22
N GLU A 579 37.76 -4.89 5.81
CA GLU A 579 37.80 -5.53 4.48
C GLU A 579 36.63 -6.50 4.29
N ARG A 580 36.39 -7.38 5.27
CA ARG A 580 35.21 -8.26 5.26
C ARG A 580 33.92 -7.45 5.27
N ALA A 581 33.80 -6.41 6.11
CA ALA A 581 32.61 -5.57 6.16
C ALA A 581 32.29 -4.93 4.79
N ALA A 582 33.31 -4.39 4.11
CA ALA A 582 33.18 -3.82 2.76
C ALA A 582 32.68 -4.87 1.77
N GLU A 583 33.35 -6.02 1.70
CA GLU A 583 32.99 -7.12 0.79
C GLU A 583 31.53 -7.54 0.99
N ARG A 584 31.09 -7.72 2.24
CA ARG A 584 29.72 -8.14 2.57
C ARG A 584 28.68 -7.08 2.19
N LEU A 585 28.94 -5.82 2.50
CA LEU A 585 28.02 -4.73 2.15
C LEU A 585 27.92 -4.52 0.63
N GLU A 586 29.01 -4.71 -0.12
CA GLU A 586 29.02 -4.63 -1.59
C GLU A 586 28.22 -5.77 -2.24
N GLN A 587 28.26 -6.97 -1.68
CA GLN A 587 27.37 -8.07 -2.12
C GLN A 587 25.91 -7.72 -1.87
N GLY A 588 25.61 -7.06 -0.74
CA GLY A 588 24.29 -6.52 -0.45
C GLY A 588 23.85 -5.46 -1.48
N GLU A 589 24.69 -4.45 -1.74
CA GLU A 589 24.43 -3.38 -2.72
C GLU A 589 24.19 -3.95 -4.12
N ALA A 590 25.00 -4.94 -4.54
CA ALA A 590 24.91 -5.55 -5.87
C ALA A 590 23.53 -6.18 -6.15
N LEU A 591 22.89 -6.74 -5.12
CA LEU A 591 21.55 -7.31 -5.21
C LEU A 591 20.44 -6.24 -5.22
N MET A 592 20.74 -5.03 -4.75
CA MET A 592 19.78 -3.94 -4.54
C MET A 592 19.89 -2.81 -5.56
N ARG A 593 20.76 -2.92 -6.58
CA ARG A 593 20.93 -1.90 -7.65
C ARG A 593 19.67 -1.55 -8.45
N VAL A 594 18.56 -2.24 -8.19
CA VAL A 594 17.23 -2.06 -8.82
C VAL A 594 16.18 -1.52 -7.83
N ASP A 595 16.48 -1.43 -6.52
CA ASP A 595 15.49 -1.10 -5.46
C ASP A 595 15.97 0.09 -4.59
N GLU A 596 15.37 1.27 -4.80
CA GLU A 596 15.93 2.57 -4.39
C GLU A 596 15.95 2.83 -2.86
N ALA A 597 15.02 2.26 -2.07
CA ALA A 597 14.90 2.60 -0.64
C ALA A 597 15.86 1.80 0.27
N ALA A 598 16.04 0.49 -0.01
CA ALA A 598 16.89 -0.37 0.80
C ALA A 598 18.39 -0.20 0.50
N ASP A 599 18.73 0.42 -0.63
CA ASP A 599 20.11 0.78 -0.98
C ASP A 599 20.68 1.85 -0.03
N VAL A 600 19.84 2.72 0.53
CA VAL A 600 20.29 3.86 1.37
C VAL A 600 21.03 3.40 2.63
N ILE A 601 20.52 2.39 3.35
CA ILE A 601 21.13 1.89 4.59
C ILE A 601 22.47 1.21 4.29
N VAL A 602 22.51 0.37 3.25
CA VAL A 602 23.73 -0.32 2.80
C VAL A 602 24.79 0.69 2.39
N LEU A 603 24.44 1.68 1.56
CA LEU A 603 25.34 2.73 1.09
C LEU A 603 25.86 3.60 2.25
N ALA A 604 25.03 3.95 3.23
CA ALA A 604 25.46 4.72 4.39
C ALA A 604 26.46 3.93 5.26
N HIS A 605 26.26 2.62 5.43
CA HIS A 605 27.22 1.78 6.15
C HIS A 605 28.50 1.51 5.35
N LEU A 606 28.40 1.35 4.05
CA LEU A 606 29.56 1.22 3.18
C LEU A 606 30.40 2.51 3.19
N ALA A 607 29.74 3.68 3.22
CA ALA A 607 30.41 4.96 3.41
C ALA A 607 31.21 5.02 4.73
N GLU A 608 30.64 4.54 5.85
CA GLU A 608 31.36 4.46 7.12
C GLU A 608 32.57 3.50 7.04
N VAL A 609 32.42 2.35 6.39
CA VAL A 609 33.54 1.41 6.18
C VAL A 609 34.66 2.07 5.37
N ARG A 610 34.32 2.72 4.25
CA ARG A 610 35.30 3.42 3.39
C ARG A 610 35.98 4.58 4.11
N ARG A 611 35.24 5.32 4.93
CA ARG A 611 35.79 6.39 5.78
C ARG A 611 36.84 5.83 6.75
N ARG A 612 36.54 4.72 7.43
CA ARG A 612 37.46 4.05 8.38
C ARG A 612 38.70 3.47 7.70
N GLN A 613 38.61 3.12 6.42
CA GLN A 613 39.75 2.72 5.59
C GLN A 613 40.59 3.92 5.09
N GLY A 614 40.15 5.16 5.33
CA GLY A 614 40.80 6.38 4.86
C GLY A 614 40.41 6.80 3.45
N ALA A 615 39.50 6.09 2.78
CA ALA A 615 39.01 6.40 1.43
C ALA A 615 37.89 7.45 1.48
N LEU A 616 38.22 8.67 1.95
CA LEU A 616 37.23 9.71 2.24
C LEU A 616 36.41 10.16 1.01
N ASP A 617 37.02 10.23 -0.17
CA ASP A 617 36.33 10.65 -1.41
C ASP A 617 35.30 9.61 -1.86
N GLU A 618 35.63 8.32 -1.71
CA GLU A 618 34.70 7.24 -2.01
C GLU A 618 33.56 7.19 -0.98
N ALA A 619 33.89 7.35 0.30
CA ALA A 619 32.92 7.44 1.39
C ALA A 619 31.91 8.55 1.14
N GLU A 620 32.36 9.73 0.71
CA GLU A 620 31.49 10.86 0.40
C GLU A 620 30.57 10.56 -0.79
N ARG A 621 31.12 9.97 -1.86
CA ARG A 621 30.32 9.59 -3.03
C ARG A 621 29.20 8.62 -2.65
N LEU A 622 29.49 7.63 -1.80
CA LEU A 622 28.49 6.67 -1.32
C LEU A 622 27.42 7.33 -0.45
N ALA A 623 27.81 8.17 0.51
CA ALA A 623 26.86 8.87 1.39
C ALA A 623 25.96 9.85 0.61
N ARG A 624 26.50 10.53 -0.42
CA ARG A 624 25.70 11.39 -1.31
C ARG A 624 24.73 10.60 -2.18
N ARG A 625 25.15 9.45 -2.72
CA ARG A 625 24.24 8.53 -3.44
C ARG A 625 23.09 8.10 -2.54
N ALA A 626 23.39 7.71 -1.30
CA ALA A 626 22.40 7.33 -0.31
C ALA A 626 21.35 8.45 -0.08
N LEU A 627 21.78 9.72 -0.01
CA LEU A 627 20.86 10.86 0.11
C LEU A 627 19.99 11.08 -1.13
N VAL A 628 20.57 10.99 -2.33
CA VAL A 628 19.80 11.14 -3.59
C VAL A 628 18.71 10.07 -3.67
N TYR A 629 19.04 8.82 -3.30
CA TYR A 629 18.05 7.75 -3.24
C TYR A 629 16.97 8.03 -2.20
N ALA A 630 17.35 8.48 -0.99
CA ALA A 630 16.40 8.83 0.04
C ALA A 630 15.46 9.98 -0.37
N GLU A 631 15.95 10.94 -1.16
CA GLU A 631 15.12 12.04 -1.69
C GLU A 631 14.12 11.57 -2.74
N ARG A 632 14.53 10.67 -3.64
CA ARG A 632 13.67 10.09 -4.69
C ARG A 632 12.59 9.17 -4.13
N SER A 633 12.90 8.41 -3.09
CA SER A 633 11.96 7.48 -2.46
C SER A 633 10.95 8.15 -1.51
N GLY A 634 10.95 9.49 -1.41
CA GLY A 634 10.12 10.21 -0.43
C GLY A 634 10.55 9.96 1.02
N GLU A 635 11.80 9.54 1.22
CA GLU A 635 12.43 9.20 2.50
C GLU A 635 13.36 10.29 3.04
N SER A 636 13.33 11.48 2.44
CA SER A 636 14.17 12.63 2.82
C SER A 636 14.00 13.07 4.29
N GLU A 637 12.85 12.73 4.89
CA GLU A 637 12.50 12.97 6.29
C GLU A 637 12.65 11.71 7.19
N ARG A 638 13.14 10.56 6.67
CA ARG A 638 13.18 9.25 7.36
C ARG A 638 14.61 8.81 7.79
N SER A 639 14.70 7.68 8.51
CA SER A 639 15.94 7.05 9.06
C SER A 639 17.11 7.02 8.09
N PRO A 640 16.91 6.51 6.85
CA PRO A 640 18.06 6.19 6.01
C PRO A 640 18.79 7.46 5.56
N ALA A 641 18.05 8.55 5.32
CA ALA A 641 18.62 9.87 5.08
C ALA A 641 19.42 10.39 6.30
N GLY A 642 18.94 10.13 7.51
CA GLY A 642 19.64 10.47 8.75
C GLY A 642 21.00 9.79 8.86
N LEU A 643 21.09 8.50 8.53
CA LEU A 643 22.34 7.74 8.50
C LEU A 643 23.33 8.28 7.48
N ALA A 644 22.86 8.61 6.27
CA ALA A 644 23.71 9.19 5.23
C ALA A 644 24.27 10.56 5.65
N ARG A 645 23.47 11.40 6.33
CA ARG A 645 23.94 12.68 6.89
C ARG A 645 24.96 12.47 8.01
N VAL A 646 24.75 11.51 8.91
CA VAL A 646 25.75 11.15 9.92
C VAL A 646 27.06 10.72 9.27
N ALA A 647 27.01 9.91 8.20
CA ALA A 647 28.22 9.54 7.46
C ALA A 647 28.93 10.78 6.85
N LEU A 648 28.19 11.69 6.22
CA LEU A 648 28.74 12.96 5.70
C LEU A 648 29.35 13.83 6.80
N GLY A 649 28.72 13.90 7.97
CA GLY A 649 29.24 14.66 9.10
C GLY A 649 30.54 14.09 9.65
N TRP A 650 30.67 12.76 9.72
CA TRP A 650 31.94 12.11 10.07
C TRP A 650 33.04 12.42 9.04
N ILE A 651 32.73 12.33 7.75
CA ILE A 651 33.68 12.66 6.67
C ILE A 651 34.12 14.13 6.76
N ALA A 652 33.19 15.04 7.03
CA ALA A 652 33.49 16.46 7.23
C ALA A 652 34.40 16.68 8.45
N LEU A 653 34.18 15.94 9.54
CA LEU A 653 35.03 16.01 10.73
C LEU A 653 36.44 15.52 10.45
N ASP A 654 36.60 14.38 9.74
CA ASP A 654 37.91 13.83 9.35
C ASP A 654 38.70 14.77 8.42
N ARG A 655 37.99 15.61 7.64
CA ARG A 655 38.58 16.67 6.81
C ARG A 655 38.84 17.98 7.57
N GLY A 656 38.51 18.05 8.85
CA GLY A 656 38.69 19.25 9.68
C GLY A 656 37.61 20.32 9.51
N HIS A 657 36.48 20.02 8.84
CA HIS A 657 35.37 20.94 8.63
C HIS A 657 34.34 20.86 9.77
N ALA A 658 34.73 21.27 10.98
CA ALA A 658 33.92 21.12 12.19
C ALA A 658 32.50 21.73 12.11
N ALA A 659 32.35 22.90 11.47
CA ALA A 659 31.04 23.55 11.29
C ALA A 659 30.10 22.75 10.36
N GLN A 660 30.65 22.19 9.28
CA GLN A 660 29.89 21.33 8.37
C GLN A 660 29.53 20.01 9.06
N ALA A 661 30.47 19.42 9.80
CA ALA A 661 30.23 18.23 10.60
C ALA A 661 29.09 18.43 11.61
N LEU A 662 29.05 19.58 12.28
CA LEU A 662 27.99 19.93 13.23
C LEU A 662 26.62 20.04 12.54
N ALA A 663 26.55 20.75 11.40
CA ALA A 663 25.29 20.90 10.66
C ALA A 663 24.73 19.55 10.18
N GLU A 664 25.59 18.68 9.65
CA GLU A 664 25.18 17.34 9.23
C GLU A 664 24.81 16.43 10.41
N ALA A 665 25.52 16.56 11.54
CA ALA A 665 25.21 15.82 12.76
C ALA A 665 23.83 16.20 13.33
N GLU A 666 23.53 17.50 13.42
CA GLU A 666 22.24 17.99 13.90
C GLU A 666 21.10 17.54 12.96
N ALA A 667 21.28 17.70 11.65
CA ALA A 667 20.30 17.28 10.67
C ALA A 667 20.10 15.76 10.61
N GLY A 668 21.16 14.98 10.84
CA GLY A 668 21.11 13.52 10.91
C GLY A 668 20.43 13.03 12.19
N VAL A 669 20.85 13.54 13.36
CA VAL A 669 20.28 13.20 14.66
C VAL A 669 18.79 13.54 14.73
N GLU A 670 18.37 14.70 14.22
CA GLU A 670 16.95 15.08 14.23
C GLU A 670 16.08 14.10 13.43
N ARG A 671 16.58 13.61 12.28
CA ARG A 671 15.90 12.58 11.48
C ARG A 671 15.89 11.22 12.17
N LEU A 672 17.00 10.84 12.82
CA LEU A 672 17.11 9.59 13.56
C LEU A 672 16.22 9.59 14.83
N LYS A 673 15.96 10.76 15.44
CA LYS A 673 15.09 10.91 16.62
C LYS A 673 13.63 10.55 16.33
N ILE A 674 13.17 10.78 15.09
CA ILE A 674 11.79 10.47 14.67
C ILE A 674 11.48 8.97 14.82
N LEU A 675 12.48 8.11 14.73
CA LEU A 675 12.29 6.66 14.66
C LEU A 675 12.62 5.90 15.94
N ARG A 676 13.23 6.58 16.92
CA ARG A 676 13.68 5.97 18.19
C ARG A 676 14.54 4.71 18.00
N ASP A 677 15.18 4.54 16.84
CA ASP A 677 16.16 3.47 16.64
C ASP A 677 17.44 3.86 17.37
N VAL A 678 17.53 3.35 18.59
CA VAL A 678 18.56 3.75 19.56
C VAL A 678 19.96 3.43 19.01
N ALA A 679 20.11 2.38 18.20
CA ALA A 679 21.40 1.96 17.66
C ALA A 679 22.03 3.01 16.72
N TYR A 680 21.22 3.59 15.83
CA TYR A 680 21.68 4.63 14.92
C TYR A 680 21.77 6.00 15.59
N LEU A 681 20.86 6.27 16.54
CA LEU A 681 20.92 7.47 17.37
C LEU A 681 22.23 7.59 18.14
N VAL A 682 22.78 6.48 18.64
CA VAL A 682 24.10 6.48 19.30
C VAL A 682 25.21 6.97 18.37
N ARG A 683 25.24 6.52 17.12
CA ARG A 683 26.26 6.95 16.15
C ARG A 683 26.13 8.43 15.80
N GLY A 684 24.89 8.92 15.66
CA GLY A 684 24.63 10.36 15.47
C GLY A 684 24.99 11.19 16.70
N ALA A 685 24.70 10.69 17.90
CA ALA A 685 25.05 11.32 19.17
C ALA A 685 26.55 11.44 19.37
N GLU A 686 27.31 10.37 19.08
CA GLU A 686 28.78 10.39 19.12
C GLU A 686 29.34 11.47 18.19
N LEU A 687 28.87 11.51 16.94
CA LEU A 687 29.26 12.53 15.99
C LEU A 687 28.92 13.94 16.49
N LEU A 688 27.70 14.15 16.99
CA LEU A 688 27.24 15.44 17.47
C LEU A 688 28.12 15.95 18.63
N ALA A 689 28.47 15.06 19.56
CA ALA A 689 29.36 15.40 20.67
C ALA A 689 30.76 15.78 20.16
N ARG A 690 31.35 15.00 19.25
CA ARG A 690 32.67 15.31 18.69
C ARG A 690 32.68 16.56 17.81
N ALA A 691 31.64 16.79 17.02
CA ALA A 691 31.51 17.99 16.20
C ALA A 691 31.38 19.24 17.09
N ARG A 692 30.58 19.20 18.16
CA ARG A 692 30.49 20.28 19.15
C ARG A 692 31.84 20.55 19.82
N ALA A 693 32.55 19.50 20.22
CA ALA A 693 33.91 19.62 20.78
C ALA A 693 34.88 20.28 19.79
N ALA A 694 34.86 19.87 18.53
CA ALA A 694 35.71 20.43 17.47
C ALA A 694 35.38 21.90 17.14
N THR A 695 34.16 22.36 17.39
CA THR A 695 33.78 23.79 17.30
C THR A 695 34.12 24.60 18.56
N GLY A 696 34.69 23.97 19.59
CA GLY A 696 35.03 24.61 20.87
C GLY A 696 33.91 24.64 21.91
N ALA A 697 32.75 24.05 21.61
CA ALA A 697 31.58 23.99 22.49
C ALA A 697 31.60 22.73 23.38
N VAL A 698 32.64 22.60 24.23
CA VAL A 698 32.89 21.40 25.05
C VAL A 698 31.75 21.12 26.03
N ASP A 699 31.20 22.14 26.69
CA ASP A 699 30.07 21.99 27.62
C ASP A 699 28.84 21.44 26.89
N ALA A 700 28.55 21.96 25.69
CA ALA A 700 27.44 21.48 24.87
C ALA A 700 27.65 20.06 24.31
N ALA A 701 28.91 19.61 24.19
CA ALA A 701 29.26 18.24 23.83
C ALA A 701 29.01 17.27 24.99
N VAL A 702 29.38 17.65 26.21
CA VAL A 702 29.10 16.87 27.43
C VAL A 702 27.61 16.81 27.71
N ASP A 703 26.89 17.93 27.57
CA ASP A 703 25.43 17.98 27.72
C ASP A 703 24.72 17.05 26.72
N ALA A 704 25.19 16.99 25.47
CA ALA A 704 24.67 16.03 24.49
C ALA A 704 24.89 14.59 24.94
N LEU A 705 26.11 14.24 25.37
CA LEU A 705 26.42 12.89 25.83
C LEU A 705 25.58 12.50 27.04
N ASP A 706 25.38 13.41 27.99
CA ASP A 706 24.55 13.18 29.18
C ASP A 706 23.08 13.00 28.81
N GLU A 707 22.54 13.79 27.87
CA GLU A 707 21.17 13.63 27.34
C GLU A 707 20.99 12.25 26.71
N PHE A 708 21.94 11.80 25.89
CA PHE A 708 21.85 10.49 25.23
C PHE A 708 22.11 9.32 26.19
N LEU A 709 23.00 9.45 27.18
CA LEU A 709 23.22 8.42 28.20
C LEU A 709 21.93 8.15 29.00
N ILE A 710 21.15 9.18 29.30
CA ILE A 710 19.83 9.05 29.93
C ILE A 710 18.85 8.27 29.04
N VAL A 711 18.88 8.50 27.72
CA VAL A 711 18.07 7.72 26.77
C VAL A 711 18.49 6.24 26.75
N LEU A 712 19.77 5.95 26.95
CA LEU A 712 20.31 4.59 26.95
C LEU A 712 20.13 3.81 28.27
N GLU A 713 19.97 4.48 29.42
CA GLU A 713 19.82 3.82 30.74
C GLU A 713 18.63 2.84 30.84
N GLY A 714 17.67 2.92 29.91
CA GLY A 714 16.55 1.98 29.77
C GLY A 714 16.73 0.89 28.69
N THR A 715 17.92 0.73 28.12
CA THR A 715 18.20 -0.18 26.98
C THR A 715 19.29 -1.20 27.32
N ASP A 716 19.28 -2.42 26.74
CA ASP A 716 20.35 -3.43 26.93
C ASP A 716 21.58 -3.19 26.01
N MET A 717 21.75 -1.98 25.47
CA MET A 717 22.88 -1.62 24.60
C MET A 717 24.18 -1.33 25.39
N ARG A 718 24.59 -2.29 26.23
CA ARG A 718 25.81 -2.22 27.06
C ARG A 718 27.07 -1.77 26.28
N PRO A 719 27.34 -2.23 25.05
CA PRO A 719 28.50 -1.78 24.29
C PRO A 719 28.44 -0.29 23.91
N ALA A 720 27.26 0.22 23.55
CA ALA A 720 27.06 1.63 23.22
C ALA A 720 27.20 2.53 24.44
N VAL A 721 26.59 2.13 25.57
CA VAL A 721 26.71 2.83 26.86
C VAL A 721 28.18 2.93 27.28
N ALA A 722 28.91 1.81 27.27
CA ALA A 722 30.33 1.79 27.63
C ALA A 722 31.17 2.70 26.72
N ARG A 723 30.90 2.71 25.41
CA ARG A 723 31.60 3.56 24.42
C ARG A 723 31.35 5.05 24.68
N MET A 724 30.11 5.42 24.98
CA MET A 724 29.72 6.81 25.22
C MET A 724 30.21 7.31 26.59
N GLN A 725 30.23 6.44 27.60
CA GLN A 725 30.88 6.70 28.89
C GLN A 725 32.40 6.87 28.74
N ALA A 726 33.06 6.04 27.92
CA ALA A 726 34.49 6.17 27.64
C ALA A 726 34.80 7.49 26.90
N LEU A 727 33.98 7.88 25.93
CA LEU A 727 34.11 9.16 25.22
C LEU A 727 33.97 10.36 26.17
N ARG A 728 33.01 10.27 27.09
CA ARG A 728 32.82 11.27 28.16
C ARG A 728 34.03 11.33 29.10
N ALA A 729 34.60 10.18 29.47
CA ALA A 729 35.73 10.10 30.40
C ALA A 729 37.06 10.56 29.80
N THR A 730 37.25 10.37 28.49
CA THR A 730 38.48 10.76 27.76
C THR A 730 38.49 12.23 27.33
N GLY A 731 37.48 13.02 27.70
CA GLY A 731 37.40 14.44 27.38
C GLY A 731 37.22 14.72 25.89
N LEU A 732 36.57 13.80 25.14
CA LEU A 732 36.33 13.89 23.69
C LEU A 732 37.62 13.89 22.84
N GLY A 733 38.77 13.55 23.43
CA GLY A 733 40.05 13.38 22.72
C GLY A 733 40.13 12.06 21.94
N ASP A 734 40.94 12.04 20.89
CA ASP A 734 40.95 11.00 19.85
C ASP A 734 41.61 9.66 20.23
N GLN A 735 41.71 9.32 21.51
CA GLN A 735 42.33 8.07 21.95
C GLN A 735 41.30 7.03 22.43
N PRO A 736 41.28 5.81 21.86
CA PRO A 736 40.52 4.72 22.43
C PRO A 736 41.22 4.26 23.72
N ALA A 737 40.56 4.46 24.86
CA ALA A 737 40.92 3.76 26.09
C ALA A 737 40.77 2.25 25.84
N SER A 738 41.87 1.51 26.01
CA SER A 738 41.86 0.05 26.00
C SER A 738 40.77 -0.47 26.94
N ALA A 739 39.82 -1.24 26.41
CA ALA A 739 38.81 -1.92 27.22
C ALA A 739 39.49 -2.79 28.31
N PRO A 740 38.91 -2.90 29.52
CA PRO A 740 39.40 -3.85 30.50
C PRO A 740 39.26 -5.26 29.92
N ARG A 741 40.37 -6.01 29.91
CA ARG A 741 40.42 -7.41 29.47
C ARG A 741 39.52 -8.25 30.39
N GLY A 742 38.31 -8.56 29.93
CA GLY A 742 37.43 -9.55 30.56
C GLY A 742 37.60 -10.90 29.87
N GLY A 743 38.60 -11.66 30.31
CA GLY A 743 38.70 -13.08 30.02
C GLY A 743 38.90 -13.78 31.35
N GLU A 744 37.86 -14.41 31.87
CA GLU A 744 37.93 -15.61 32.70
C GLU A 744 36.51 -16.21 32.88
N ASP A 745 36.50 -17.53 32.73
CA ASP A 745 35.42 -18.50 32.70
C ASP A 745 34.20 -18.26 33.61
N VAL A 746 33.00 -18.43 33.04
CA VAL A 746 31.78 -18.75 33.81
C VAL A 746 31.30 -20.13 33.36
N GLN A 747 31.71 -21.15 34.11
CA GLN A 747 31.02 -22.44 34.17
C GLN A 747 29.87 -22.39 35.17
N ASP A 748 28.81 -23.12 34.83
CA ASP A 748 27.63 -23.50 35.60
C ASP A 748 27.70 -23.39 37.13
N ALA A 749 26.69 -22.72 37.72
CA ALA A 749 25.99 -23.23 38.90
C ALA A 749 24.64 -22.52 39.09
N ALA A 750 23.56 -23.26 38.84
CA ALA A 750 22.22 -22.93 39.29
C ALA A 750 22.06 -23.20 40.81
N SER A 751 21.52 -22.25 41.57
CA SER A 751 20.34 -22.43 42.45
C SER A 751 20.04 -21.18 43.29
N PRO A 752 18.78 -21.00 43.73
CA PRO A 752 18.24 -19.74 44.24
C PRO A 752 18.26 -19.68 45.77
N ASP A 753 18.64 -18.54 46.35
CA ASP A 753 18.05 -18.16 47.64
C ASP A 753 18.09 -16.65 47.92
N SER A 754 17.04 -16.27 48.63
CA SER A 754 16.60 -14.98 49.13
C SER A 754 17.64 -14.10 49.86
N ARG A 755 17.68 -12.81 49.50
CA ARG A 755 17.50 -11.62 50.38
C ARG A 755 17.92 -10.34 49.65
N ALA A 756 16.97 -9.43 49.48
CA ALA A 756 17.24 -8.05 49.06
C ALA A 756 18.12 -7.33 50.10
N PRO A 757 19.20 -6.63 49.71
CA PRO A 757 19.85 -5.67 50.59
C PRO A 757 19.16 -4.32 50.52
N ALA A 758 18.95 -3.72 51.70
CA ALA A 758 18.48 -2.37 51.89
C ALA A 758 19.36 -1.34 51.17
N VAL A 759 18.75 -0.45 50.39
CA VAL A 759 19.41 0.68 49.74
C VAL A 759 19.74 1.74 50.79
N MET A 760 21.03 1.97 51.04
CA MET A 760 21.51 3.18 51.71
C MET A 760 21.15 4.40 50.84
N LEU A 761 20.32 5.29 51.37
CA LEU A 761 20.04 6.60 50.76
C LEU A 761 21.34 7.44 50.75
N GLU A 762 21.91 7.68 49.58
CA GLU A 762 22.97 8.67 49.41
C GLU A 762 22.48 10.06 49.89
N ALA A 763 23.30 10.75 50.68
CA ALA A 763 22.95 12.07 51.20
C ALA A 763 22.78 13.09 50.05
N LEU A 764 21.72 13.90 50.11
CA LEU A 764 21.49 15.00 49.17
C LEU A 764 22.59 16.05 49.30
N THR A 765 23.14 16.48 48.16
CA THR A 765 24.09 17.61 48.09
C THR A 765 23.41 18.92 48.50
N GLU A 766 24.18 19.93 48.88
CA GLU A 766 23.67 21.25 49.28
C GLU A 766 22.80 21.88 48.17
N ARG A 767 23.23 21.73 46.91
CA ARG A 767 22.51 22.24 45.73
C ARG A 767 21.21 21.46 45.46
N GLU A 768 21.19 20.15 45.69
CA GLU A 768 19.95 19.35 45.60
C GLU A 768 18.97 19.68 46.73
N ARG A 769 19.47 20.04 47.92
CA ARG A 769 18.64 20.52 49.03
C ARG A 769 17.97 21.86 48.71
N GLU A 770 18.71 22.80 48.14
CA GLU A 770 18.16 24.10 47.70
C GLU A 770 17.09 23.94 46.62
N VAL A 771 17.29 23.03 45.65
CA VAL A 771 16.29 22.70 44.63
C VAL A 771 15.07 22.00 45.27
N LEU A 772 15.28 21.11 46.24
CA LEU A 772 14.22 20.41 46.97
C LEU A 772 13.35 21.35 47.82
N ASP A 773 13.94 22.35 48.46
CA ASP A 773 13.21 23.40 49.21
C ASP A 773 12.31 24.22 48.27
N LEU A 774 12.83 24.61 47.11
CA LEU A 774 12.06 25.36 46.10
C LEU A 774 10.99 24.50 45.42
N LEU A 775 11.23 23.20 45.24
CA LEU A 775 10.21 22.23 44.80
C LEU A 775 9.07 22.11 45.81
N ALA A 776 9.38 22.13 47.11
CA ALA A 776 8.40 22.01 48.18
C ALA A 776 7.46 23.24 48.28
N ILE A 777 7.90 24.40 47.79
CA ILE A 777 7.11 25.64 47.66
C ILE A 777 6.26 25.63 46.36
N GLY A 778 6.42 24.63 45.50
CA GLY A 778 5.55 24.37 44.36
C GLY A 778 6.03 24.96 43.02
N LEU A 779 7.22 25.55 42.97
CA LEU A 779 7.75 26.18 41.75
C LEU A 779 7.83 25.20 40.57
N SER A 780 7.61 25.71 39.36
CA SER A 780 7.85 25.00 38.11
C SER A 780 9.34 24.98 37.75
N ASN A 781 9.75 24.06 36.87
CA ASN A 781 11.16 23.98 36.42
C ASN A 781 11.66 25.27 35.76
N ARG A 782 10.75 26.05 35.16
CA ARG A 782 11.08 27.34 34.53
C ARG A 782 11.27 28.45 35.57
N GLU A 783 10.53 28.41 36.67
CA GLU A 783 10.67 29.36 37.78
C GLU A 783 11.90 29.03 38.64
N LEU A 784 12.17 27.73 38.86
CA LEU A 784 13.41 27.25 39.46
C LEU A 784 14.65 27.71 38.68
N ALA A 785 14.62 27.56 37.35
CA ALA A 785 15.71 27.97 36.47
C ALA A 785 16.00 29.48 36.59
N LYS A 786 14.94 30.30 36.60
CA LYS A 786 15.05 31.75 36.81
C LYS A 786 15.57 32.13 38.19
N ARG A 787 15.14 31.42 39.24
CA ARG A 787 15.50 31.75 40.63
C ARG A 787 16.90 31.28 41.01
N LEU A 788 17.37 30.20 40.39
CA LEU A 788 18.68 29.61 40.62
C LEU A 788 19.74 30.05 39.59
N PHE A 789 19.37 30.91 38.62
CA PHE A 789 20.22 31.38 37.51
C PHE A 789 20.90 30.22 36.73
N ILE A 790 20.14 29.18 36.38
CA ILE A 790 20.60 28.01 35.63
C ILE A 790 19.62 27.65 34.51
N SER A 791 20.02 26.78 33.57
CA SER A 791 19.13 26.35 32.49
C SER A 791 17.97 25.48 32.99
N VAL A 792 16.85 25.45 32.26
CA VAL A 792 15.71 24.55 32.57
C VAL A 792 16.12 23.08 32.49
N GLY A 793 17.10 22.75 31.62
CA GLY A 793 17.69 21.42 31.54
C GLY A 793 18.42 21.04 32.82
N THR A 794 19.29 21.91 33.32
CA THR A 794 20.03 21.73 34.58
C THR A 794 19.09 21.55 35.78
N VAL A 795 17.98 22.29 35.82
CA VAL A 795 16.93 22.08 36.84
C VAL A 795 16.32 20.70 36.73
N LYS A 796 15.93 20.25 35.53
CA LYS A 796 15.36 18.90 35.32
C LYS A 796 16.32 17.82 35.81
N THR A 797 17.62 17.99 35.58
CA THR A 797 18.68 17.08 36.09
C THR A 797 18.70 17.03 37.61
N HIS A 798 18.67 18.17 38.30
CA HIS A 798 18.62 18.19 39.77
C HIS A 798 17.33 17.56 40.31
N VAL A 799 16.17 17.87 39.70
CA VAL A 799 14.88 17.28 40.09
C VAL A 799 14.90 15.75 39.93
N HIS A 800 15.48 15.25 38.83
CA HIS A 800 15.58 13.81 38.58
C HIS A 800 16.52 13.11 39.59
N ARG A 801 17.67 13.71 39.92
CA ARG A 801 18.58 13.19 40.96
C ARG A 801 17.92 13.17 42.35
N ILE A 802 17.15 14.20 42.69
CA ILE A 802 16.37 14.25 43.93
C ILE A 802 15.31 13.13 43.95
N LEU A 803 14.62 12.89 42.83
CA LEU A 803 13.63 11.82 42.71
C LEU A 803 14.27 10.44 42.89
N ALA A 804 15.40 10.19 42.23
CA ALA A 804 16.17 8.95 42.34
C ALA A 804 16.69 8.73 43.77
N LYS A 805 17.31 9.75 44.37
CA LYS A 805 17.83 9.68 45.75
C LYS A 805 16.75 9.53 46.81
N LEU A 806 15.52 9.98 46.57
CA LEU A 806 14.38 9.79 47.47
C LEU A 806 13.51 8.58 47.09
N GLY A 807 13.90 7.82 46.05
CA GLY A 807 13.17 6.69 45.48
C GLY A 807 11.75 7.03 45.00
N ALA A 808 11.48 8.30 44.68
CA ALA A 808 10.15 8.81 44.42
C ALA A 808 9.87 8.89 42.91
N PRO A 809 8.72 8.37 42.41
CA PRO A 809 8.39 8.35 40.99
C PRO A 809 7.91 9.71 40.45
N ASN A 810 7.56 10.66 41.31
CA ASN A 810 7.12 11.99 40.90
C ASN A 810 7.46 13.07 41.95
N ARG A 811 7.44 14.33 41.50
CA ARG A 811 7.82 15.50 42.30
C ARG A 811 7.03 15.62 43.61
N THR A 812 5.74 15.29 43.58
CA THR A 812 4.85 15.39 44.74
C THR A 812 5.24 14.36 45.81
N GLN A 813 5.57 13.14 45.37
CA GLN A 813 5.99 12.06 46.26
C GLN A 813 7.41 12.26 46.79
N ALA A 814 8.31 12.91 46.03
CA ALA A 814 9.61 13.34 46.54
C ALA A 814 9.48 14.35 47.67
N VAL A 815 8.64 15.38 47.51
CA VAL A 815 8.38 16.38 48.57
C VAL A 815 7.75 15.73 49.80
N HIS A 816 6.82 14.79 49.63
CA HIS A 816 6.23 14.05 50.74
C HIS A 816 7.28 13.27 51.54
N ARG A 817 8.11 12.47 50.86
CA ARG A 817 9.17 11.67 51.51
C ARG A 817 10.25 12.54 52.13
N ALA A 818 10.56 13.69 51.52
CA ALA A 818 11.47 14.66 52.10
C ALA A 818 10.93 15.30 53.40
N ARG A 819 9.60 15.50 53.51
CA ARG A 819 8.96 15.95 54.77
C ARG A 819 8.99 14.86 55.83
N GLU A 820 8.70 13.62 55.47
CA GLU A 820 8.76 12.47 56.39
C GLU A 820 10.18 12.22 56.91
N ALA A 821 11.20 12.47 56.08
CA ALA A 821 12.60 12.33 56.41
C ALA A 821 13.22 13.56 57.12
N GLY A 822 12.45 14.63 57.38
CA GLY A 822 12.95 15.85 58.03
C GLY A 822 14.00 16.64 57.22
N LEU A 823 14.04 16.45 55.90
CA LEU A 823 15.05 17.03 54.99
C LEU A 823 14.70 18.43 54.49
N LEU A 824 13.50 18.93 54.79
CA LEU A 824 13.01 20.27 54.43
C LEU A 824 13.10 21.20 55.63
N GLY A 825 13.85 22.29 55.49
CA GLY A 825 14.06 23.25 56.56
C GLY A 825 12.78 24.02 56.92
N GLY A 826 12.47 24.12 58.22
CA GLY A 826 11.50 25.11 58.72
C GLY A 826 11.93 26.55 58.37
N PRO A 827 11.01 27.52 58.40
CA PRO A 827 11.16 28.81 57.72
C PRO A 827 12.37 29.60 58.24
N ARG A 828 13.42 29.72 57.43
CA ARG A 828 14.41 30.79 57.59
C ARG A 828 13.82 32.04 56.94
N GLY A 829 13.60 33.06 57.76
CA GLY A 829 12.88 34.28 57.42
C GLY A 829 13.45 35.01 56.20
N LEU A 830 12.53 35.58 55.43
CA LEU A 830 12.79 36.64 54.46
C LEU A 830 13.35 37.86 55.21
N GLY A 831 14.59 38.19 54.91
CA GLY A 831 15.19 39.51 55.10
C GLY A 831 15.70 39.99 53.75
#